data_AF-A0A1A6GKN3-F1
#
_entry.id   AF-A0A1A6GKN3-F1
#
_cell.length_a   1.000
_cell.length_b   1.000
_cell.length_c   1.000
_cell.angle_alpha   90.00
_cell.angle_beta   90.00
_cell.angle_gamma   90.00
#
_symmetry.space_group_name_H-M   'P 1'
#
loop_
_entity.id
_entity.type
_entity.pdbx_description
1 polymer ?
#
loop_
_entity_poly.entity_id
_entity_poly.type
_entity_poly.pdbx_seq_one_letter_code
_entity_poly.pdbx_strand_id
1 'polypeptide(L)'
;MASVLGWFASPIHGDGEYPEFLQTMPAIPVFSEAEKEEVRGTADFFAFSFGPNNFRPSNTVVKMGQNVSLNLRQVLNWIKLEYDNPRILVSENGWFTDTIKFDEIRVFGYTAWSLLDGFEWQDAYTTRRGLFYVDFNSEQKERKPKTSAHYYKQIIQENGFPLRESTPDMQGQFPCDFSWGVTESVLKPEFMVSSPQFIDPHLYVWNATGNRLLHRVEGVMLKTRPSHCTDYVSIKKRVEMLAKMKVTHYQFALDWTSILPTGNLSKVNRQVLRYYRCVVSEGLKLGVSPMVTLYHPTHSHLGLPEPLLSSGGWLNTYTAKAFQDYAGLCFRELGDLVKLWITINEPNRLSDMYNRTSNDTYRAAHNLMIAHAQVWRLYDRQYRPVQHGAVSLSLHSDWAEPANPYVDSHWKAAERFLQFEIAWFADPLFKTGDYPLAMKEYIASKNQLGLSSSVLPRFTRKESRLVKGTIDFYALNHFTTRFVIHKQLNSSRSVADRDVQFLQDITRLSSPSRLAVTPWGARKLLGWIRRNYGDMDIYITANGIDDLALENDLIRKYYLEKYIQEALKAHLIDKVKIKGYYAFKLTEEKSKPRFGFFTYDFKAKSSVEFYSKLIRSSGFPSETSSPACSQPPEDTECTICSYFTQKKPLIFFGCCFIATLALLLSITIFHHRKRRKFRKAKNLQNIPLKKGHSRVLS
;
A
#
# COMPACT_ATOMS: atom_id res chain seq x y z
N MET A 1 17.49 1.18 41.39
CA MET A 1 18.52 2.18 41.07
C MET A 1 19.21 2.69 42.32
N ALA A 2 18.48 3.19 43.32
CA ALA A 2 19.06 3.64 44.60
C ALA A 2 19.96 2.59 45.31
N SER A 3 19.61 1.30 45.26
CA SER A 3 20.41 0.19 45.84
C SER A 3 21.64 -0.25 45.09
N VAL A 4 21.88 0.27 43.89
CA VAL A 4 23.06 -0.12 43.09
C VAL A 4 23.85 1.12 42.74
N LEU A 5 23.21 2.09 42.08
CA LEU A 5 23.86 3.34 41.70
C LEU A 5 23.92 4.32 42.88
N GLY A 6 22.80 4.50 43.58
CA GLY A 6 22.72 5.42 44.72
C GLY A 6 23.65 5.09 45.88
N TRP A 7 23.99 3.82 46.08
CA TRP A 7 24.94 3.41 47.11
C TRP A 7 26.27 4.19 47.04
N PHE A 8 26.80 4.40 45.83
CA PHE A 8 28.05 5.17 45.63
C PHE A 8 27.79 6.58 45.12
N ALA A 9 26.75 6.78 44.31
CA ALA A 9 26.49 8.07 43.68
C ALA A 9 25.87 9.09 44.65
N SER A 10 25.07 8.68 45.65
CA SER A 10 24.49 9.63 46.62
C SER A 10 25.56 10.27 47.53
N PRO A 11 26.52 9.52 48.09
CA PRO A 11 27.63 10.14 48.82
C PRO A 11 28.47 11.09 47.95
N ILE A 12 28.80 10.70 46.71
CA ILE A 12 29.75 11.45 45.88
C ILE A 12 29.09 12.65 45.18
N HIS A 13 27.90 12.46 44.61
CA HIS A 13 27.22 13.43 43.76
C HIS A 13 25.98 14.08 44.42
N GLY A 14 25.57 13.59 45.58
CA GLY A 14 24.43 14.11 46.35
C GLY A 14 24.89 14.90 47.58
N ASP A 15 24.41 14.46 48.74
CA ASP A 15 24.53 15.16 50.02
C ASP A 15 25.71 14.69 50.89
N GLY A 16 26.51 13.73 50.43
CA GLY A 16 27.61 13.15 51.23
C GLY A 16 27.20 11.91 52.02
N GLU A 17 25.95 11.46 51.94
CA GLU A 17 25.41 10.35 52.72
C GLU A 17 24.98 9.16 51.86
N TYR A 18 24.89 7.97 52.47
CA TYR A 18 24.19 6.84 51.86
C TYR A 18 22.69 7.15 51.68
N PRO A 19 22.00 6.58 50.67
CA PRO A 19 20.56 6.68 50.54
C PRO A 19 19.80 6.25 51.80
N GLU A 20 18.72 6.96 52.16
CA GLU A 20 17.96 6.75 53.42
C GLU A 20 17.64 5.29 53.71
N PHE A 21 17.19 4.53 52.71
CA PHE A 21 16.83 3.13 52.91
C PHE A 21 18.05 2.23 53.25
N LEU A 22 19.26 2.59 52.80
CA LEU A 22 20.49 1.87 53.16
C LEU A 22 20.95 2.21 54.57
N GLN A 23 20.73 3.44 55.04
CA GLN A 23 21.07 3.86 56.41
C GLN A 23 20.33 3.03 57.48
N THR A 24 19.15 2.50 57.15
CA THR A 24 18.39 1.63 58.05
C THR A 24 18.94 0.20 58.14
N MET A 25 19.98 -0.16 57.35
CA MET A 25 20.57 -1.49 57.37
C MET A 25 21.64 -1.61 58.47
N PRO A 26 21.58 -2.65 59.33
CA PRO A 26 22.44 -2.74 60.52
C PRO A 26 23.93 -2.93 60.25
N ALA A 27 24.33 -3.21 59.00
CA ALA A 27 25.71 -3.47 58.61
C ALA A 27 26.35 -2.31 57.83
N ILE A 28 25.64 -1.19 57.60
CA ILE A 28 26.21 -0.06 56.87
C ILE A 28 27.02 0.85 57.81
N PRO A 29 28.26 1.21 57.47
CA PRO A 29 29.01 2.23 58.21
C PRO A 29 28.32 3.60 58.17
N VAL A 30 28.58 4.45 59.15
CA VAL A 30 28.02 5.81 59.24
C VAL A 30 29.11 6.81 58.88
N PHE A 31 28.81 7.78 58.01
CA PHE A 31 29.70 8.90 57.75
C PHE A 31 29.62 9.92 58.89
N SER A 32 30.77 10.36 59.39
CA SER A 32 30.85 11.56 60.23
C SER A 32 30.59 12.81 59.39
N GLU A 33 30.15 13.90 60.02
CA GLU A 33 29.89 15.18 59.31
C GLU A 33 31.12 15.69 58.53
N ALA A 34 32.33 15.46 59.05
CA ALA A 34 33.56 15.83 58.36
C ALA A 34 33.78 14.99 57.09
N GLU A 35 33.53 13.68 57.16
CA GLU A 35 33.67 12.78 56.01
C GLU A 35 32.62 13.07 54.93
N LYS A 36 31.39 13.45 55.31
CA LYS A 36 30.35 13.84 54.34
C LYS A 36 30.79 15.01 53.49
N GLU A 37 31.32 16.06 54.12
CA GLU A 37 31.81 17.25 53.41
C GLU A 37 33.06 16.95 52.59
N GLU A 38 33.90 16.00 53.00
CA GLU A 38 35.08 15.58 52.24
C GLU A 38 34.72 14.71 51.03
N VAL A 39 33.65 13.91 51.09
CA VAL A 39 33.23 13.00 50.02
C VAL A 39 32.29 13.67 49.01
N ARG A 40 31.42 14.57 49.47
CA ARG A 40 30.48 15.32 48.63
C ARG A 40 31.23 16.14 47.58
N GLY A 41 30.81 16.01 46.31
CA GLY A 41 31.35 16.82 45.22
C GLY A 41 32.76 16.44 44.79
N THR A 42 33.27 15.27 45.20
CA THR A 42 34.62 14.78 44.84
C THR A 42 34.76 14.27 43.39
N ALA A 43 33.80 14.57 42.53
CA ALA A 43 33.81 14.17 41.13
C ALA A 43 33.40 15.33 40.21
N ASP A 44 34.33 15.71 39.32
CA ASP A 44 34.13 16.80 38.35
C ASP A 44 33.01 16.53 37.33
N PHE A 45 32.68 15.26 37.12
CA PHE A 45 31.62 14.80 36.25
C PHE A 45 31.15 13.40 36.66
N PHE A 46 29.96 13.02 36.21
CA PHE A 46 29.39 11.71 36.45
C PHE A 46 29.92 10.71 35.42
N ALA A 47 30.80 9.79 35.83
CA ALA A 47 31.30 8.71 34.99
C ALA A 47 30.36 7.50 35.08
N PHE A 48 29.64 7.20 33.99
CA PHE A 48 28.60 6.18 33.99
C PHE A 48 28.98 4.95 33.15
N SER A 49 29.12 3.80 33.81
CA SER A 49 29.25 2.49 33.15
C SER A 49 27.87 1.83 33.00
N PHE A 50 27.56 1.41 31.78
CA PHE A 50 26.34 0.71 31.42
C PHE A 50 26.65 -0.43 30.45
N GLY A 51 27.12 -1.54 31.02
CA GLY A 51 27.57 -2.70 30.26
C GLY A 51 26.98 -4.02 30.76
N PRO A 52 27.27 -5.15 30.08
CA PRO A 52 26.79 -6.46 30.48
C PRO A 52 27.20 -6.86 31.91
N ASN A 53 28.28 -6.30 32.44
CA ASN A 53 28.75 -6.54 33.82
C ASN A 53 27.72 -6.09 34.86
N ASN A 54 26.87 -5.11 34.55
CA ASN A 54 25.81 -4.66 35.44
C ASN A 54 24.57 -5.59 35.38
N PHE A 55 24.51 -6.52 34.43
CA PHE A 55 23.32 -7.33 34.16
C PHE A 55 23.56 -8.85 34.24
N ARG A 56 24.83 -9.26 34.17
CA ARG A 56 25.25 -10.66 34.20
C ARG A 56 26.36 -10.86 35.23
N PRO A 57 26.33 -11.95 36.02
CA PRO A 57 25.26 -12.95 36.12
C PRO A 57 23.93 -12.41 36.70
N SER A 58 22.84 -13.18 36.65
CA SER A 58 21.48 -12.69 36.94
C SER A 58 21.25 -12.20 38.38
N ASN A 59 22.16 -12.54 39.29
CA ASN A 59 22.22 -12.14 40.69
C ASN A 59 22.99 -10.83 40.93
N THR A 60 23.57 -10.21 39.91
CA THR A 60 24.35 -8.96 40.06
C THR A 60 23.51 -7.77 40.53
N VAL A 61 22.20 -7.76 40.27
CA VAL A 61 21.31 -6.66 40.66
C VAL A 61 20.18 -7.17 41.54
N VAL A 62 19.98 -6.53 42.69
CA VAL A 62 18.81 -6.76 43.54
C VAL A 62 17.57 -6.23 42.81
N LYS A 63 16.75 -7.13 42.30
CA LYS A 63 15.61 -6.78 41.43
C LYS A 63 14.35 -6.33 42.19
N MET A 64 14.23 -6.65 43.48
CA MET A 64 13.04 -6.34 44.31
C MET A 64 11.70 -6.69 43.61
N GLY A 65 11.65 -7.80 42.86
CA GLY A 65 10.48 -8.22 42.09
C GLY A 65 10.21 -7.44 40.78
N GLN A 66 11.07 -6.50 40.40
CA GLN A 66 10.96 -5.67 39.20
C GLN A 66 11.68 -6.28 37.99
N ASN A 67 11.26 -5.88 36.79
CA ASN A 67 11.91 -6.26 35.54
C ASN A 67 13.14 -5.38 35.27
N VAL A 68 14.25 -6.01 34.89
CA VAL A 68 15.47 -5.32 34.45
C VAL A 68 15.29 -4.84 33.01
N SER A 69 15.61 -3.57 32.75
CA SER A 69 15.52 -2.94 31.43
C SER A 69 16.90 -2.45 30.98
N LEU A 70 17.23 -2.64 29.69
CA LEU A 70 18.45 -2.11 29.06
C LEU A 70 18.26 -0.70 28.48
N ASN A 71 17.29 0.07 29.01
CA ASN A 71 16.94 1.39 28.50
C ASN A 71 17.88 2.47 29.06
N LEU A 72 19.01 2.68 28.39
CA LEU A 72 20.01 3.69 28.75
C LEU A 72 19.43 5.11 28.84
N ARG A 73 18.47 5.48 27.97
CA ARG A 73 17.78 6.79 28.03
C ARG A 73 17.11 7.05 29.37
N GLN A 74 16.33 6.08 29.86
CA GLN A 74 15.63 6.22 31.14
C GLN A 74 16.60 6.33 32.31
N VAL A 75 17.71 5.58 32.27
CA VAL A 75 18.72 5.63 33.35
C VAL A 75 19.46 6.96 33.35
N LEU A 76 19.83 7.50 32.19
CA LEU A 76 20.45 8.82 32.10
C LEU A 76 19.50 9.93 32.58
N ASN A 77 18.21 9.83 32.27
CA ASN A 77 17.22 10.78 32.79
C ASN A 77 17.03 10.64 34.31
N TRP A 78 17.11 9.42 34.86
CA TRP A 78 17.11 9.21 36.30
C TRP A 78 18.32 9.89 36.96
N ILE A 79 19.53 9.73 36.41
CA ILE A 79 20.75 10.43 36.89
C ILE A 79 20.56 11.94 36.86
N LYS A 80 19.99 12.48 35.77
CA LYS A 80 19.69 13.91 35.64
C LYS A 80 18.80 14.41 36.78
N LEU A 81 17.72 13.69 37.08
CA LEU A 81 16.75 14.09 38.09
C LEU A 81 17.29 13.93 39.52
N GLU A 82 18.06 12.87 39.77
CA GLU A 82 18.55 12.53 41.11
C GLU A 82 19.74 13.39 41.54
N TYR A 83 20.65 13.74 40.62
CA TYR A 83 21.94 14.37 40.93
C TYR A 83 22.11 15.75 40.30
N ASP A 84 21.02 16.51 40.18
CA ASP A 84 20.99 17.91 39.71
C ASP A 84 21.66 18.15 38.34
N ASN A 85 21.28 17.33 37.35
CA ASN A 85 21.72 17.43 35.95
C ASN A 85 23.25 17.57 35.77
N PRO A 86 24.03 16.57 36.21
CA PRO A 86 25.49 16.62 36.14
C PRO A 86 25.97 16.46 34.69
N ARG A 87 27.23 16.81 34.44
CA ARG A 87 27.89 16.44 33.17
C ARG A 87 28.15 14.93 33.19
N ILE A 88 27.76 14.21 32.14
CA ILE A 88 27.87 12.75 32.10
C ILE A 88 28.87 12.30 31.02
N LEU A 89 29.81 11.45 31.41
CA LEU A 89 30.63 10.66 30.50
C LEU A 89 30.14 9.21 30.54
N VAL A 90 29.67 8.66 29.42
CA VAL A 90 29.38 7.23 29.32
C VAL A 90 30.71 6.49 29.17
N SER A 91 31.26 6.02 30.29
CA SER A 91 32.63 5.51 30.40
C SER A 91 32.79 4.06 29.94
N GLU A 92 31.71 3.29 29.91
CA GLU A 92 31.66 1.93 29.34
C GLU A 92 30.26 1.68 28.78
N ASN A 93 30.17 1.39 27.48
CA ASN A 93 28.92 0.91 26.91
C ASN A 93 29.13 0.04 25.66
N GLY A 94 28.30 -1.00 25.54
CA GLY A 94 28.25 -1.90 24.38
C GLY A 94 26.96 -1.79 23.55
N TRP A 95 26.05 -0.87 23.89
CA TRP A 95 24.74 -0.73 23.24
C TRP A 95 24.20 0.70 23.26
N PHE A 96 24.07 1.31 22.08
CA PHE A 96 23.67 2.71 21.92
C PHE A 96 22.18 2.97 22.17
N THR A 97 21.84 4.18 22.66
CA THR A 97 20.47 4.76 22.62
C THR A 97 20.51 6.27 22.38
N ASP A 98 19.47 6.84 21.76
CA ASP A 98 19.33 8.28 21.47
C ASP A 98 18.75 9.04 22.68
N THR A 99 19.54 9.89 23.35
CA THR A 99 19.20 10.48 24.66
C THR A 99 19.40 11.99 24.77
N ILE A 100 20.24 12.59 23.90
CA ILE A 100 20.73 13.96 24.10
C ILE A 100 19.71 15.01 23.63
N LYS A 101 19.01 14.78 22.50
CA LYS A 101 18.22 15.83 21.84
C LYS A 101 16.88 16.18 22.50
N PHE A 102 16.30 15.27 23.28
CA PHE A 102 14.92 15.42 23.77
C PHE A 102 14.83 15.67 25.28
N ASP A 103 15.82 15.21 26.04
CA ASP A 103 15.75 15.20 27.51
C ASP A 103 16.73 16.21 28.14
N GLU A 104 17.47 16.98 27.33
CA GLU A 104 18.45 18.00 27.78
C GLU A 104 19.47 17.46 28.79
N ILE A 105 19.86 16.19 28.64
CA ILE A 105 20.86 15.53 29.48
C ILE A 105 22.26 15.93 29.00
N ARG A 106 23.12 16.36 29.91
CA ARG A 106 24.47 16.89 29.61
C ARG A 106 25.52 15.79 29.38
N VAL A 107 25.26 14.87 28.45
CA VAL A 107 26.25 13.87 28.02
C VAL A 107 27.29 14.55 27.13
N PHE A 108 28.58 14.43 27.49
CA PHE A 108 29.67 15.07 26.74
C PHE A 108 30.67 14.10 26.10
N GLY A 109 30.56 12.80 26.39
CA GLY A 109 31.44 11.78 25.83
C GLY A 109 30.84 10.39 25.89
N TYR A 110 31.33 9.50 25.01
CA TYR A 110 30.91 8.12 24.90
C TYR A 110 32.11 7.22 24.60
N THR A 111 32.32 6.22 25.45
CA THR A 111 33.40 5.23 25.31
C THR A 111 32.82 3.88 24.92
N ALA A 112 33.02 3.51 23.65
CA ALA A 112 32.69 2.17 23.18
C ALA A 112 33.58 1.12 23.88
N TRP A 113 32.95 0.11 24.47
CA TRP A 113 33.68 -0.97 25.13
C TRP A 113 33.53 -2.31 24.39
N SER A 114 34.61 -2.99 24.00
CA SER A 114 36.04 -2.69 24.21
C SER A 114 36.78 -2.43 22.89
N LEU A 115 38.02 -1.92 22.97
CA LEU A 115 38.86 -1.75 21.77
C LEU A 115 39.15 -3.11 21.10
N LEU A 116 39.63 -4.10 21.84
CA LEU A 116 39.97 -5.42 21.32
C LEU A 116 39.43 -6.54 22.21
N ASP A 117 39.32 -7.75 21.65
CA ASP A 117 38.98 -8.94 22.41
C ASP A 117 40.06 -9.29 23.43
N GLY A 118 39.65 -9.68 24.64
CA GLY A 118 40.56 -10.01 25.73
C GLY A 118 39.94 -11.01 26.72
N PHE A 119 40.47 -11.00 27.94
CA PHE A 119 39.96 -11.80 29.06
C PHE A 119 38.76 -11.09 29.72
N GLU A 120 37.59 -11.72 29.69
CA GLU A 120 36.30 -11.20 30.19
C GLU A 120 35.97 -11.75 31.59
N TRP A 121 36.90 -11.60 32.54
CA TRP A 121 36.70 -11.93 33.96
C TRP A 121 36.23 -13.39 34.16
N GLN A 122 35.11 -13.61 34.85
CA GLN A 122 34.54 -14.94 35.08
C GLN A 122 34.13 -15.66 33.79
N ASP A 123 33.87 -14.93 32.70
CA ASP A 123 33.54 -15.50 31.40
C ASP A 123 34.82 -15.90 30.62
N ALA A 124 36.01 -15.58 31.16
CA ALA A 124 37.32 -15.84 30.58
C ALA A 124 37.39 -15.46 29.09
N TYR A 125 37.60 -16.42 28.19
CA TYR A 125 37.69 -16.18 26.75
C TYR A 125 36.44 -16.65 25.97
N THR A 126 35.35 -16.98 26.67
CA THR A 126 34.11 -17.49 26.05
C THR A 126 33.26 -16.37 25.43
N THR A 127 33.42 -15.14 25.94
CA THR A 127 32.76 -13.93 25.45
C THR A 127 33.78 -13.01 24.78
N ARG A 128 33.34 -12.22 23.80
CA ARG A 128 34.16 -11.24 23.07
C ARG A 128 33.44 -9.91 22.99
N ARG A 129 34.07 -8.84 23.46
CA ARG A 129 33.51 -7.47 23.44
C ARG A 129 34.25 -6.48 22.54
N GLY A 130 35.39 -6.88 21.97
CA GLY A 130 36.24 -5.99 21.19
C GLY A 130 35.62 -5.52 19.89
N LEU A 131 35.87 -4.27 19.52
CA LEU A 131 35.73 -3.77 18.16
C LEU A 131 36.70 -4.46 17.20
N PHE A 132 37.88 -4.85 17.69
CA PHE A 132 38.87 -5.63 16.97
C PHE A 132 38.90 -7.08 17.46
N TYR A 133 38.78 -8.01 16.51
CA TYR A 133 38.97 -9.43 16.74
C TYR A 133 40.45 -9.74 16.96
N VAL A 134 40.72 -10.62 17.92
CA VAL A 134 42.05 -11.18 18.19
C VAL A 134 41.93 -12.70 18.23
N ASP A 135 42.69 -13.39 17.38
CA ASP A 135 42.86 -14.84 17.51
C ASP A 135 43.82 -15.12 18.67
N PHE A 136 43.31 -15.72 19.75
CA PHE A 136 44.10 -15.98 20.94
C PHE A 136 45.12 -17.12 20.76
N ASN A 137 44.95 -17.95 19.72
CA ASN A 137 45.85 -19.07 19.43
C ASN A 137 46.98 -18.69 18.46
N SER A 138 46.83 -17.57 17.73
CA SER A 138 47.87 -17.06 16.83
C SER A 138 48.97 -16.34 17.62
N GLU A 139 50.24 -16.63 17.33
CA GLU A 139 51.37 -15.91 17.94
C GLU A 139 51.35 -14.40 17.63
N GLN A 140 50.88 -14.03 16.44
CA GLN A 140 50.88 -12.64 15.96
C GLN A 140 49.83 -11.75 16.64
N LYS A 141 48.77 -12.37 17.20
CA LYS A 141 47.64 -11.67 17.85
C LYS A 141 47.14 -10.46 17.04
N GLU A 142 47.05 -10.60 15.73
CA GLU A 142 46.69 -9.50 14.83
C GLU A 142 45.31 -8.92 15.19
N ARG A 143 45.18 -7.58 15.18
CA ARG A 143 43.92 -6.89 15.51
C ARG A 143 43.12 -6.70 14.24
N LYS A 144 42.19 -7.61 13.98
CA LYS A 144 41.36 -7.59 12.78
C LYS A 144 40.07 -6.78 13.04
N PRO A 145 39.80 -5.70 12.30
CA PRO A 145 38.60 -4.90 12.56
C PRO A 145 37.34 -5.72 12.34
N LYS A 146 36.42 -5.71 13.31
CA LYS A 146 35.08 -6.29 13.14
C LYS A 146 34.18 -5.27 12.44
N THR A 147 32.99 -5.70 12.04
CA THR A 147 31.99 -4.82 11.42
C THR A 147 31.56 -3.68 12.36
N SER A 148 31.57 -3.90 13.67
CA SER A 148 31.33 -2.86 14.67
C SER A 148 32.42 -1.78 14.67
N ALA A 149 33.69 -2.11 14.39
CA ALA A 149 34.76 -1.11 14.25
C ALA A 149 34.53 -0.21 13.04
N HIS A 150 34.13 -0.78 11.90
CA HIS A 150 33.79 0.01 10.70
C HIS A 150 32.58 0.91 10.95
N TYR A 151 31.53 0.38 11.58
CA TYR A 151 30.35 1.15 11.95
C TYR A 151 30.69 2.29 12.92
N TYR A 152 31.42 2.01 14.01
CA TYR A 152 31.79 3.03 15.00
C TYR A 152 32.74 4.09 14.42
N LYS A 153 33.66 3.71 13.54
CA LYS A 153 34.49 4.65 12.76
C LYS A 153 33.61 5.62 11.96
N GLN A 154 32.57 5.11 11.29
CA GLN A 154 31.65 5.96 10.53
C GLN A 154 30.85 6.90 11.44
N ILE A 155 30.35 6.40 12.58
CA ILE A 155 29.63 7.22 13.57
C ILE A 155 30.51 8.39 14.05
N ILE A 156 31.78 8.13 14.34
CA ILE A 156 32.73 9.18 14.74
C ILE A 156 32.95 10.19 13.60
N GLN A 157 33.16 9.70 12.38
CA GLN A 157 33.39 10.56 11.21
C GLN A 157 32.20 11.47 10.89
N GLU A 158 30.97 10.98 11.10
CA GLU A 158 29.74 11.72 10.81
C GLU A 158 29.16 12.41 12.05
N ASN A 159 29.83 12.28 13.21
CA ASN A 159 29.38 12.78 14.51
C ASN A 159 27.91 12.40 14.84
N GLY A 160 27.52 11.18 14.50
CA GLY A 160 26.13 10.71 14.65
C GLY A 160 25.75 9.59 13.68
N PHE A 161 24.45 9.31 13.60
CA PHE A 161 23.94 8.30 12.66
C PHE A 161 24.00 8.80 11.23
N PRO A 162 24.50 7.98 10.30
CA PRO A 162 24.69 8.39 8.94
C PRO A 162 23.35 8.74 8.28
N LEU A 163 23.31 9.93 7.68
CA LEU A 163 22.20 10.39 6.84
C LEU A 163 22.53 10.21 5.35
N ARG A 164 23.53 9.40 4.98
CA ARG A 164 24.04 9.28 3.60
C ARG A 164 22.97 9.02 2.54
N GLU A 165 21.89 8.31 2.89
CA GLU A 165 20.80 8.03 1.97
C GLU A 165 19.71 9.13 1.94
N SER A 166 19.75 10.10 2.84
CA SER A 166 18.85 11.25 2.90
C SER A 166 19.40 12.39 2.06
N THR A 167 18.99 12.45 0.80
CA THR A 167 19.28 13.61 -0.06
C THR A 167 18.40 14.81 0.34
N PRO A 168 18.86 16.07 0.19
CA PRO A 168 18.06 17.25 0.48
C PRO A 168 16.69 17.22 -0.22
N ASP A 169 15.71 17.89 0.37
CA ASP A 169 14.38 18.03 -0.25
C ASP A 169 14.51 18.74 -1.59
N MET A 170 13.71 18.28 -2.57
CA MET A 170 13.73 18.81 -3.92
C MET A 170 12.51 19.71 -4.15
N GLN A 171 12.74 20.83 -4.83
CA GLN A 171 11.69 21.66 -5.35
C GLN A 171 11.32 21.16 -6.76
N GLY A 172 10.04 20.99 -7.03
CA GLY A 172 9.55 20.52 -8.32
C GLY A 172 8.11 20.03 -8.26
N GLN A 173 7.55 19.78 -9.44
CA GLN A 173 6.18 19.32 -9.62
C GLN A 173 6.15 18.03 -10.43
N PHE A 174 5.15 17.20 -10.16
CA PHE A 174 4.77 16.08 -11.00
C PHE A 174 4.03 16.58 -12.26
N PRO A 175 3.94 15.76 -13.31
CA PRO A 175 3.16 16.08 -14.51
C PRO A 175 1.70 16.42 -14.20
N CYS A 176 1.05 17.25 -15.03
CA CYS A 176 -0.34 17.64 -14.80
C CYS A 176 -1.35 16.48 -14.92
N ASP A 177 -1.01 15.43 -15.67
CA ASP A 177 -1.80 14.20 -15.79
C ASP A 177 -1.51 13.17 -14.68
N PHE A 178 -0.72 13.53 -13.66
CA PHE A 178 -0.37 12.62 -12.57
C PHE A 178 -1.59 12.21 -11.72
N SER A 179 -1.78 10.91 -11.56
CA SER A 179 -2.88 10.34 -10.78
C SER A 179 -2.62 10.47 -9.27
N TRP A 180 -3.20 11.50 -8.66
CA TRP A 180 -3.27 11.65 -7.21
C TRP A 180 -4.42 10.83 -6.63
N GLY A 181 -4.09 9.74 -5.96
CA GLY A 181 -5.04 8.75 -5.51
C GLY A 181 -5.12 8.56 -3.99
N VAL A 182 -6.21 7.94 -3.56
CA VAL A 182 -6.32 7.31 -2.24
C VAL A 182 -6.86 5.89 -2.42
N THR A 183 -6.35 4.96 -1.63
CA THR A 183 -6.71 3.54 -1.70
C THR A 183 -7.62 3.16 -0.54
N GLU A 184 -8.62 2.34 -0.84
CA GLU A 184 -9.43 1.59 0.09
C GLU A 184 -9.26 0.09 -0.22
N SER A 185 -9.39 -0.77 0.80
CA SER A 185 -9.27 -2.22 0.59
C SER A 185 -10.57 -2.79 -0.01
N VAL A 186 -11.14 -3.84 0.56
CA VAL A 186 -12.41 -4.40 0.10
C VAL A 186 -13.56 -3.50 0.53
N LEU A 187 -14.23 -2.90 -0.45
CA LEU A 187 -15.40 -2.08 -0.21
C LEU A 187 -16.60 -2.98 0.08
N LYS A 188 -17.02 -3.03 1.34
CA LYS A 188 -18.19 -3.82 1.75
C LYS A 188 -19.47 -3.20 1.17
N PRO A 189 -20.24 -3.96 0.36
CA PRO A 189 -21.42 -3.43 -0.28
C PRO A 189 -22.60 -3.36 0.67
N GLU A 190 -23.46 -2.35 0.46
CA GLU A 190 -24.78 -2.30 1.11
C GLU A 190 -25.77 -3.11 0.25
N PHE A 191 -26.26 -4.21 0.81
CA PHE A 191 -27.21 -5.10 0.11
C PHE A 191 -28.59 -4.47 -0.08
N MET A 192 -28.95 -3.51 0.75
CA MET A 192 -30.17 -2.72 0.64
C MET A 192 -29.84 -1.24 0.73
N VAL A 193 -30.63 -0.43 0.04
CA VAL A 193 -30.59 1.03 0.21
C VAL A 193 -30.87 1.37 1.67
N SER A 194 -30.21 2.41 2.20
CA SER A 194 -30.23 2.71 3.64
C SER A 194 -31.19 3.84 4.01
N SER A 195 -31.70 4.59 3.03
CA SER A 195 -32.64 5.70 3.28
C SER A 195 -34.08 5.20 3.47
N PRO A 196 -34.64 5.20 4.68
CA PRO A 196 -35.99 4.67 4.93
C PRO A 196 -37.08 5.46 4.19
N GLN A 197 -36.81 6.73 3.87
CA GLN A 197 -37.76 7.68 3.27
C GLN A 197 -38.39 7.20 1.95
N PHE A 198 -37.74 6.29 1.23
CA PHE A 198 -38.20 5.79 -0.07
C PHE A 198 -38.27 4.27 -0.15
N ILE A 199 -38.08 3.58 0.97
CA ILE A 199 -38.07 2.11 1.04
C ILE A 199 -39.33 1.60 1.69
N ASP A 200 -39.79 2.26 2.76
CA ASP A 200 -40.98 1.86 3.48
C ASP A 200 -42.22 2.03 2.59
N PRO A 201 -42.87 0.94 2.16
CA PRO A 201 -44.05 1.03 1.32
C PRO A 201 -45.32 1.34 2.14
N HIS A 202 -45.25 1.36 3.48
CA HIS A 202 -46.43 1.51 4.31
C HIS A 202 -46.86 2.97 4.44
N LEU A 203 -48.19 3.17 4.43
CA LEU A 203 -48.78 4.46 4.74
C LEU A 203 -48.94 4.62 6.26
N TYR A 204 -48.60 5.80 6.77
CA TYR A 204 -48.78 6.16 8.18
C TYR A 204 -49.66 7.40 8.31
N VAL A 205 -50.55 7.39 9.30
CA VAL A 205 -51.29 8.57 9.76
C VAL A 205 -50.49 9.20 10.89
N TRP A 206 -50.07 10.45 10.68
CA TRP A 206 -49.34 11.20 11.70
C TRP A 206 -50.29 12.00 12.58
N ASN A 207 -50.28 11.74 13.89
CA ASN A 207 -51.03 12.55 14.84
C ASN A 207 -50.25 13.82 15.21
N ALA A 208 -50.24 14.79 14.28
CA ALA A 208 -49.41 16.00 14.40
C ALA A 208 -49.76 16.90 15.61
N THR A 209 -51.03 16.93 16.02
CA THR A 209 -51.53 17.78 17.11
C THR A 209 -51.61 17.06 18.47
N GLY A 210 -51.67 15.72 18.48
CA GLY A 210 -51.74 14.92 19.70
C GLY A 210 -50.38 14.38 20.15
N ASN A 211 -50.28 13.04 20.24
CA ASN A 211 -49.10 12.34 20.78
C ASN A 211 -47.87 12.37 19.83
N ARG A 212 -47.98 12.96 18.64
CA ARG A 212 -46.92 13.05 17.62
C ARG A 212 -46.43 11.70 17.09
N LEU A 213 -47.20 10.63 17.27
CA LEU A 213 -46.87 9.29 16.78
C LEU A 213 -47.39 9.04 15.36
N LEU A 214 -46.71 8.13 14.66
CA LEU A 214 -47.10 7.60 13.36
C LEU A 214 -47.85 6.28 13.54
N HIS A 215 -49.09 6.22 13.07
CA HIS A 215 -49.92 5.02 13.11
C HIS A 215 -49.99 4.39 11.72
N ARG A 216 -49.51 3.14 11.57
CA ARG A 216 -49.54 2.44 10.29
C ARG A 216 -50.98 2.14 9.87
N VAL A 217 -51.31 2.43 8.62
CA VAL A 217 -52.59 2.03 8.02
C VAL A 217 -52.46 0.58 7.56
N GLU A 218 -53.23 -0.32 8.17
CA GLU A 218 -53.22 -1.73 7.80
C GLU A 218 -53.80 -1.95 6.40
N GLY A 219 -53.21 -2.87 5.64
CA GLY A 219 -53.67 -3.24 4.30
C GLY A 219 -53.27 -2.28 3.16
N VAL A 220 -52.69 -1.11 3.43
CA VAL A 220 -52.29 -0.14 2.40
C VAL A 220 -50.78 -0.18 2.15
N MET A 221 -50.39 -0.47 0.90
CA MET A 221 -49.02 -0.37 0.41
C MET A 221 -48.93 0.61 -0.75
N LEU A 222 -48.01 1.57 -0.65
CA LEU A 222 -47.71 2.55 -1.68
C LEU A 222 -46.66 2.01 -2.65
N LYS A 223 -46.74 2.46 -3.92
CA LYS A 223 -45.70 2.21 -4.91
C LYS A 223 -44.54 3.16 -4.67
N THR A 224 -43.39 2.63 -4.25
CA THR A 224 -42.17 3.42 -4.06
C THR A 224 -41.47 3.70 -5.39
N ARG A 225 -40.72 4.80 -5.47
CA ARG A 225 -39.89 5.12 -6.64
C ARG A 225 -38.73 4.12 -6.78
N PRO A 226 -38.16 3.95 -7.98
CA PRO A 226 -36.89 3.23 -8.12
C PRO A 226 -35.82 3.87 -7.23
N SER A 227 -34.96 3.03 -6.66
CA SER A 227 -33.81 3.51 -5.90
C SER A 227 -32.87 4.34 -6.80
N HIS A 228 -32.08 5.22 -6.19
CA HIS A 228 -31.01 5.99 -6.80
C HIS A 228 -29.72 5.80 -5.99
N CYS A 229 -28.57 6.20 -6.54
CA CYS A 229 -27.28 6.02 -5.87
C CYS A 229 -27.16 6.81 -4.55
N THR A 230 -27.86 7.94 -4.44
CA THR A 230 -27.94 8.76 -3.23
C THR A 230 -28.69 8.10 -2.08
N ASP A 231 -29.44 7.02 -2.34
CA ASP A 231 -30.18 6.29 -1.30
C ASP A 231 -29.26 5.40 -0.45
N TYR A 232 -27.98 5.24 -0.87
CA TYR A 232 -26.91 4.59 -0.10
C TYR A 232 -26.17 5.63 0.74
N VAL A 233 -26.40 5.62 2.05
CA VAL A 233 -25.79 6.60 2.98
C VAL A 233 -24.26 6.44 3.02
N SER A 234 -23.74 5.22 2.86
CA SER A 234 -22.29 5.00 2.76
C SER A 234 -21.65 5.71 1.57
N ILE A 235 -22.32 5.75 0.42
CA ILE A 235 -21.78 6.39 -0.79
C ILE A 235 -21.68 7.90 -0.57
N LYS A 236 -22.72 8.53 0.00
CA LYS A 236 -22.70 9.96 0.33
C LYS A 236 -21.51 10.33 1.21
N LYS A 237 -21.30 9.62 2.32
CA LYS A 237 -20.17 9.87 3.24
C LYS A 237 -18.82 9.72 2.54
N ARG A 238 -18.67 8.76 1.63
CA ARG A 238 -17.42 8.58 0.87
C ARG A 238 -17.16 9.71 -0.11
N VAL A 239 -18.18 10.14 -0.86
CA VAL A 239 -18.07 11.29 -1.76
C VAL A 239 -17.64 12.54 -0.98
N GLU A 240 -18.20 12.76 0.21
CA GLU A 240 -17.79 13.87 1.09
C GLU A 240 -16.31 13.78 1.52
N MET A 241 -15.81 12.59 1.86
CA MET A 241 -14.40 12.39 2.22
C MET A 241 -13.47 12.61 1.02
N LEU A 242 -13.79 12.05 -0.14
CA LEU A 242 -13.01 12.24 -1.38
C LEU A 242 -12.96 13.72 -1.79
N ALA A 243 -14.08 14.43 -1.67
CA ALA A 243 -14.17 15.86 -1.98
C ALA A 243 -13.26 16.73 -1.09
N LYS A 244 -13.06 16.33 0.17
CA LYS A 244 -12.14 16.99 1.10
C LYS A 244 -10.67 16.75 0.74
N MET A 245 -10.32 15.54 0.28
CA MET A 245 -8.93 15.19 -0.05
C MET A 245 -8.43 15.80 -1.36
N LYS A 246 -9.32 16.23 -2.27
CA LYS A 246 -8.96 16.75 -3.60
C LYS A 246 -8.22 15.75 -4.49
N VAL A 247 -8.39 14.45 -4.25
CA VAL A 247 -7.83 13.38 -5.08
C VAL A 247 -8.46 13.38 -6.48
N THR A 248 -7.71 12.95 -7.48
CA THR A 248 -8.19 12.74 -8.85
C THR A 248 -8.57 11.29 -9.12
N HIS A 249 -8.06 10.36 -8.31
CA HIS A 249 -8.33 8.94 -8.45
C HIS A 249 -8.75 8.30 -7.12
N TYR A 250 -9.61 7.29 -7.21
CA TYR A 250 -10.01 6.48 -6.05
C TYR A 250 -9.84 5.00 -6.37
N GLN A 251 -8.96 4.33 -5.62
CA GLN A 251 -8.75 2.90 -5.75
C GLN A 251 -9.54 2.14 -4.69
N PHE A 252 -10.30 1.14 -5.09
CA PHE A 252 -11.01 0.25 -4.16
C PHE A 252 -11.15 -1.16 -4.73
N ALA A 253 -11.33 -2.15 -3.86
CA ALA A 253 -11.54 -3.52 -4.26
C ALA A 253 -13.00 -3.97 -4.17
N LEU A 254 -13.39 -4.82 -5.13
CA LEU A 254 -14.66 -5.51 -5.13
C LEU A 254 -14.63 -6.72 -4.17
N ASP A 255 -15.79 -7.10 -3.66
CA ASP A 255 -15.97 -8.33 -2.90
C ASP A 255 -16.54 -9.43 -3.79
N TRP A 256 -15.66 -10.33 -4.27
CA TRP A 256 -16.03 -11.44 -5.16
C TRP A 256 -17.15 -12.29 -4.53
N THR A 257 -17.08 -12.57 -3.23
CA THR A 257 -18.09 -13.37 -2.52
C THR A 257 -19.47 -12.72 -2.52
N SER A 258 -19.52 -11.39 -2.47
CA SER A 258 -20.77 -10.63 -2.47
C SER A 258 -21.39 -10.56 -3.87
N ILE A 259 -20.57 -10.54 -4.94
CA ILE A 259 -21.03 -10.49 -6.34
C ILE A 259 -21.48 -11.89 -6.82
N LEU A 260 -20.66 -12.93 -6.56
CA LEU A 260 -20.92 -14.31 -6.96
C LEU A 260 -20.84 -15.26 -5.75
N PRO A 261 -21.89 -15.34 -4.91
CA PRO A 261 -21.88 -16.18 -3.70
C PRO A 261 -21.62 -17.66 -3.96
N THR A 262 -22.03 -18.16 -5.13
CA THR A 262 -21.82 -19.56 -5.55
C THR A 262 -20.49 -19.79 -6.27
N GLY A 263 -19.70 -18.74 -6.51
CA GLY A 263 -18.45 -18.79 -7.25
C GLY A 263 -18.57 -18.97 -8.78
N ASN A 264 -19.79 -19.01 -9.31
CA ASN A 264 -20.06 -19.11 -10.75
C ASN A 264 -21.18 -18.14 -11.17
N LEU A 265 -21.42 -18.02 -12.48
CA LEU A 265 -22.38 -17.07 -13.05
C LEU A 265 -23.86 -17.47 -12.87
N SER A 266 -24.16 -18.61 -12.22
CA SER A 266 -25.54 -19.07 -12.05
C SER A 266 -26.38 -18.16 -11.14
N LYS A 267 -25.75 -17.56 -10.12
CA LYS A 267 -26.42 -16.68 -9.15
C LYS A 267 -25.63 -15.39 -8.97
N VAL A 268 -25.86 -14.44 -9.88
CA VAL A 268 -25.25 -13.09 -9.84
C VAL A 268 -26.05 -12.18 -8.91
N ASN A 269 -25.37 -11.55 -7.94
CA ASN A 269 -25.98 -10.53 -7.10
C ASN A 269 -25.97 -9.16 -7.80
N ARG A 270 -27.02 -8.90 -8.58
CA ARG A 270 -27.17 -7.64 -9.33
C ARG A 270 -27.26 -6.39 -8.44
N GLN A 271 -27.74 -6.54 -7.20
CA GLN A 271 -27.87 -5.42 -6.28
C GLN A 271 -26.50 -4.93 -5.79
N VAL A 272 -25.56 -5.85 -5.57
CA VAL A 272 -24.17 -5.52 -5.24
C VAL A 272 -23.45 -4.89 -6.44
N LEU A 273 -23.65 -5.41 -7.66
CA LEU A 273 -23.09 -4.79 -8.87
C LEU A 273 -23.59 -3.35 -9.04
N ARG A 274 -24.89 -3.13 -8.80
CA ARG A 274 -25.49 -1.80 -8.83
C ARG A 274 -24.87 -0.87 -7.79
N TYR A 275 -24.60 -1.36 -6.58
CA TYR A 275 -23.91 -0.58 -5.55
C TYR A 275 -22.52 -0.12 -6.03
N TYR A 276 -21.71 -1.03 -6.58
CA TYR A 276 -20.39 -0.67 -7.11
C TYR A 276 -20.46 0.28 -8.29
N ARG A 277 -21.43 0.09 -9.20
CA ARG A 277 -21.69 1.02 -10.30
C ARG A 277 -22.04 2.41 -9.79
N CYS A 278 -22.83 2.50 -8.71
CA CYS A 278 -23.15 3.75 -8.04
C CYS A 278 -21.92 4.42 -7.42
N VAL A 279 -21.05 3.66 -6.74
CA VAL A 279 -19.80 4.20 -6.18
C VAL A 279 -18.94 4.83 -7.28
N VAL A 280 -18.80 4.13 -8.41
CA VAL A 280 -18.06 4.63 -9.58
C VAL A 280 -18.73 5.87 -10.18
N SER A 281 -20.03 5.83 -10.42
CA SER A 281 -20.73 6.96 -11.07
C SER A 281 -20.76 8.21 -10.20
N GLU A 282 -20.94 8.08 -8.88
CA GLU A 282 -20.90 9.23 -7.98
C GLU A 282 -19.47 9.78 -7.82
N GLY A 283 -18.44 8.93 -7.85
CA GLY A 283 -17.05 9.37 -7.90
C GLY A 283 -16.72 10.18 -9.17
N LEU A 284 -17.17 9.68 -10.33
CA LEU A 284 -16.97 10.37 -11.61
C LEU A 284 -17.69 11.73 -11.67
N LYS A 285 -18.86 11.87 -11.06
CA LYS A 285 -19.55 13.18 -10.92
C LYS A 285 -18.73 14.19 -10.11
N LEU A 286 -17.84 13.72 -9.24
CA LEU A 286 -16.91 14.53 -8.47
C LEU A 286 -15.58 14.78 -9.21
N GLY A 287 -15.43 14.27 -10.44
CA GLY A 287 -14.16 14.31 -11.18
C GLY A 287 -13.11 13.32 -10.68
N VAL A 288 -13.52 12.29 -9.92
CA VAL A 288 -12.63 11.26 -9.37
C VAL A 288 -12.73 9.97 -10.19
N SER A 289 -11.64 9.63 -10.87
CA SER A 289 -11.55 8.43 -11.71
C SER A 289 -11.38 7.15 -10.87
N PRO A 290 -12.11 6.06 -11.16
CA PRO A 290 -11.99 4.82 -10.42
C PRO A 290 -10.79 3.98 -10.89
N MET A 291 -10.04 3.41 -9.94
CA MET A 291 -9.18 2.25 -10.17
C MET A 291 -9.77 1.06 -9.41
N VAL A 292 -10.21 0.02 -10.10
CA VAL A 292 -10.94 -1.09 -9.46
C VAL A 292 -10.06 -2.33 -9.36
N THR A 293 -9.91 -2.83 -8.13
CA THR A 293 -9.28 -4.11 -7.85
C THR A 293 -10.32 -5.23 -7.86
N LEU A 294 -10.17 -6.22 -8.73
CA LEU A 294 -11.12 -7.34 -8.84
C LEU A 294 -11.05 -8.29 -7.64
N TYR A 295 -9.84 -8.59 -7.16
CA TYR A 295 -9.60 -9.50 -6.06
C TYR A 295 -8.54 -8.97 -5.10
N HIS A 296 -8.94 -8.78 -3.84
CA HIS A 296 -8.09 -8.25 -2.78
C HIS A 296 -8.12 -9.20 -1.57
N PRO A 297 -7.20 -10.18 -1.52
CA PRO A 297 -7.07 -11.07 -0.39
C PRO A 297 -6.53 -10.33 0.84
N THR A 298 -6.86 -10.82 2.03
CA THR A 298 -6.28 -10.36 3.30
C THR A 298 -5.92 -11.56 4.15
N HIS A 299 -4.95 -11.43 5.07
CA HIS A 299 -4.59 -12.52 5.99
C HIS A 299 -5.78 -13.04 6.82
N SER A 300 -6.77 -12.19 7.12
CA SER A 300 -7.98 -12.58 7.84
C SER A 300 -9.08 -13.16 6.96
N HIS A 301 -9.06 -12.89 5.65
CA HIS A 301 -10.11 -13.29 4.74
C HIS A 301 -9.57 -13.47 3.33
N LEU A 302 -9.63 -14.72 2.85
CA LEU A 302 -9.15 -15.09 1.53
C LEU A 302 -9.97 -14.46 0.40
N GLY A 303 -11.20 -14.00 0.65
CA GLY A 303 -12.03 -13.33 -0.35
C GLY A 303 -12.54 -14.24 -1.47
N LEU A 304 -12.47 -15.57 -1.31
CA LEU A 304 -13.03 -16.53 -2.25
C LEU A 304 -14.46 -16.92 -1.84
N PRO A 305 -15.39 -17.07 -2.81
CA PRO A 305 -16.70 -17.67 -2.58
C PRO A 305 -16.58 -19.05 -1.93
N GLU A 306 -17.48 -19.38 -1.00
CA GLU A 306 -17.38 -20.60 -0.18
C GLU A 306 -17.19 -21.88 -1.01
N PRO A 307 -17.94 -22.14 -2.12
CA PRO A 307 -17.71 -23.34 -2.92
C PRO A 307 -16.31 -23.45 -3.55
N LEU A 308 -15.69 -22.32 -3.89
CA LEU A 308 -14.31 -22.29 -4.39
C LEU A 308 -13.31 -22.51 -3.25
N LEU A 309 -13.59 -21.99 -2.06
CA LEU A 309 -12.77 -22.22 -0.88
C LEU A 309 -12.80 -23.70 -0.45
N SER A 310 -13.99 -24.30 -0.33
CA SER A 310 -14.16 -25.69 0.07
C SER A 310 -13.56 -26.69 -0.95
N SER A 311 -13.41 -26.28 -2.21
CA SER A 311 -12.78 -27.10 -3.28
C SER A 311 -11.25 -26.90 -3.41
N GLY A 312 -10.62 -26.27 -2.42
CA GLY A 312 -9.15 -26.11 -2.33
C GLY A 312 -8.63 -24.72 -2.68
N GLY A 313 -9.51 -23.77 -2.99
CA GLY A 313 -9.16 -22.39 -3.31
C GLY A 313 -8.15 -22.28 -4.46
N TRP A 314 -7.09 -21.50 -4.29
CA TRP A 314 -6.05 -21.30 -5.30
C TRP A 314 -5.15 -22.51 -5.55
N LEU A 315 -5.25 -23.60 -4.78
CA LEU A 315 -4.58 -24.86 -5.13
C LEU A 315 -5.30 -25.60 -6.26
N ASN A 316 -6.57 -25.28 -6.48
CA ASN A 316 -7.39 -25.85 -7.53
C ASN A 316 -7.33 -24.97 -8.80
N THR A 317 -6.97 -25.58 -9.93
CA THR A 317 -6.85 -24.90 -11.22
C THR A 317 -8.19 -24.35 -11.72
N TYR A 318 -9.32 -24.93 -11.29
CA TYR A 318 -10.66 -24.44 -11.64
C TYR A 318 -10.91 -23.00 -11.13
N THR A 319 -10.29 -22.61 -10.01
CA THR A 319 -10.43 -21.27 -9.43
C THR A 319 -9.96 -20.18 -10.38
N ALA A 320 -8.91 -20.44 -11.17
CA ALA A 320 -8.44 -19.51 -12.20
C ALA A 320 -9.51 -19.26 -13.29
N LYS A 321 -10.21 -20.33 -13.70
CA LYS A 321 -11.29 -20.24 -14.69
C LYS A 321 -12.51 -19.50 -14.12
N ALA A 322 -12.90 -19.81 -12.88
CA ALA A 322 -13.97 -19.08 -12.19
C ALA A 322 -13.64 -17.59 -12.03
N PHE A 323 -12.38 -17.26 -11.75
CA PHE A 323 -11.91 -15.88 -11.67
C PHE A 323 -12.00 -15.16 -13.02
N GLN A 324 -11.68 -15.84 -14.12
CA GLN A 324 -11.85 -15.30 -15.47
C GLN A 324 -13.33 -14.94 -15.75
N ASP A 325 -14.26 -15.82 -15.40
CA ASP A 325 -15.69 -15.59 -15.63
C ASP A 325 -16.23 -14.45 -14.76
N TYR A 326 -15.78 -14.37 -13.50
CA TYR A 326 -16.05 -13.25 -12.60
C TYR A 326 -15.52 -11.91 -13.14
N ALA A 327 -14.28 -11.88 -13.62
CA ALA A 327 -13.69 -10.67 -14.20
C ALA A 327 -14.46 -10.22 -15.44
N GLY A 328 -14.82 -11.15 -16.34
CA GLY A 328 -15.65 -10.86 -17.51
C GLY A 328 -16.99 -10.21 -17.15
N LEU A 329 -17.65 -10.70 -16.10
CA LEU A 329 -18.86 -10.05 -15.57
C LEU A 329 -18.56 -8.62 -15.11
N CYS A 330 -17.49 -8.40 -14.33
CA CYS A 330 -17.15 -7.07 -13.84
C CYS A 330 -16.83 -6.08 -14.97
N PHE A 331 -16.06 -6.52 -15.98
CA PHE A 331 -15.75 -5.69 -17.15
C PHE A 331 -17.00 -5.32 -17.93
N ARG A 332 -17.95 -6.24 -18.08
CA ARG A 332 -19.22 -5.96 -18.77
C ARG A 332 -20.08 -4.94 -18.02
N GLU A 333 -20.16 -5.05 -16.69
CA GLU A 333 -21.12 -4.26 -15.89
C GLU A 333 -20.57 -2.89 -15.44
N LEU A 334 -19.24 -2.72 -15.42
CA LEU A 334 -18.56 -1.53 -14.90
C LEU A 334 -17.56 -0.88 -15.88
N GLY A 335 -17.07 -1.61 -16.89
CA GLY A 335 -15.95 -1.18 -17.72
C GLY A 335 -16.25 -0.06 -18.73
N ASP A 336 -17.53 0.29 -18.93
CA ASP A 336 -17.90 1.53 -19.61
C ASP A 336 -17.43 2.77 -18.81
N LEU A 337 -17.44 2.69 -17.46
CA LEU A 337 -17.03 3.75 -16.55
C LEU A 337 -15.60 3.58 -16.00
N VAL A 338 -15.13 2.35 -15.82
CA VAL A 338 -13.83 2.06 -15.20
C VAL A 338 -12.75 1.85 -16.25
N LYS A 339 -11.67 2.66 -16.17
CA LYS A 339 -10.54 2.64 -17.13
C LYS A 339 -9.25 2.05 -16.57
N LEU A 340 -9.12 1.90 -15.26
CA LEU A 340 -7.95 1.30 -14.62
C LEU A 340 -8.38 0.10 -13.77
N TRP A 341 -7.78 -1.05 -14.06
CA TRP A 341 -8.10 -2.32 -13.40
C TRP A 341 -6.85 -2.96 -12.79
N ILE A 342 -7.01 -3.44 -11.56
CA ILE A 342 -6.06 -4.34 -10.91
C ILE A 342 -6.74 -5.70 -10.80
N THR A 343 -6.15 -6.75 -11.37
CA THR A 343 -6.74 -8.08 -11.26
C THR A 343 -6.64 -8.60 -9.84
N ILE A 344 -5.43 -8.61 -9.28
CA ILE A 344 -5.14 -9.20 -7.97
C ILE A 344 -4.23 -8.24 -7.21
N ASN A 345 -4.59 -7.95 -5.96
CA ASN A 345 -3.74 -7.18 -5.05
C ASN A 345 -2.82 -8.13 -4.26
N GLU A 346 -1.52 -7.86 -4.31
CA GLU A 346 -0.46 -8.52 -3.54
C GLU A 346 -0.50 -10.07 -3.58
N PRO A 347 -0.56 -10.70 -4.76
CA PRO A 347 -0.60 -12.16 -4.85
C PRO A 347 0.66 -12.83 -4.28
N ASN A 348 1.79 -12.11 -4.28
CA ASN A 348 3.06 -12.52 -3.68
C ASN A 348 3.06 -12.55 -2.14
N ARG A 349 2.05 -11.94 -1.49
CA ARG A 349 1.78 -12.09 -0.05
C ARG A 349 0.65 -13.06 0.24
N LEU A 350 -0.33 -13.17 -0.66
CA LEU A 350 -1.43 -14.14 -0.55
C LEU A 350 -0.91 -15.59 -0.46
N SER A 351 0.13 -15.92 -1.22
CA SER A 351 0.69 -17.26 -1.22
C SER A 351 1.17 -17.72 0.16
N ASP A 352 1.54 -16.80 1.06
CA ASP A 352 1.91 -17.10 2.45
C ASP A 352 0.74 -17.64 3.28
N MET A 353 -0.51 -17.50 2.81
CA MET A 353 -1.68 -18.15 3.42
C MET A 353 -1.73 -19.66 3.10
N TYR A 354 -1.07 -20.10 2.03
CA TYR A 354 -0.89 -21.50 1.65
C TYR A 354 0.45 -22.04 2.15
N ASN A 355 0.71 -21.91 3.46
CA ASN A 355 2.02 -22.18 4.08
C ASN A 355 2.18 -23.59 4.68
N ARG A 356 1.25 -24.52 4.41
CA ARG A 356 1.37 -25.91 4.86
C ARG A 356 2.68 -26.52 4.38
N THR A 357 3.01 -26.27 3.11
CA THR A 357 4.30 -26.59 2.49
C THR A 357 4.67 -25.48 1.51
N SER A 358 5.96 -25.29 1.20
CA SER A 358 6.37 -24.39 0.11
C SER A 358 5.74 -24.77 -1.24
N ASN A 359 5.51 -26.06 -1.47
CA ASN A 359 4.90 -26.54 -2.71
C ASN A 359 3.47 -26.00 -2.87
N ASP A 360 2.71 -25.92 -1.79
CA ASP A 360 1.37 -25.31 -1.82
C ASP A 360 1.44 -23.82 -2.11
N THR A 361 2.39 -23.12 -1.47
CA THR A 361 2.67 -21.70 -1.73
C THR A 361 2.98 -21.46 -3.21
N TYR A 362 3.88 -22.24 -3.80
CA TYR A 362 4.28 -22.11 -5.20
C TYR A 362 3.18 -22.51 -6.18
N ARG A 363 2.40 -23.55 -5.87
CA ARG A 363 1.25 -23.97 -6.70
C ARG A 363 0.13 -22.94 -6.69
N ALA A 364 -0.19 -22.37 -5.53
CA ALA A 364 -1.18 -21.30 -5.44
C ALA A 364 -0.74 -20.06 -6.24
N ALA A 365 0.53 -19.65 -6.10
CA ALA A 365 1.09 -18.56 -6.89
C ALA A 365 1.08 -18.82 -8.40
N HIS A 366 1.39 -20.06 -8.81
CA HIS A 366 1.28 -20.47 -10.21
C HIS A 366 -0.13 -20.25 -10.75
N ASN A 367 -1.14 -20.76 -10.04
CA ASN A 367 -2.55 -20.60 -10.43
C ASN A 367 -3.01 -19.14 -10.42
N LEU A 368 -2.53 -18.31 -9.48
CA LEU A 368 -2.79 -16.87 -9.44
C LEU A 368 -2.25 -16.16 -10.68
N MET A 369 -1.03 -16.48 -11.14
CA MET A 369 -0.46 -15.91 -12.38
C MET A 369 -1.24 -16.36 -13.61
N ILE A 370 -1.63 -17.64 -13.70
CA ILE A 370 -2.48 -18.14 -14.78
C ILE A 370 -3.82 -17.41 -14.79
N ALA A 371 -4.44 -17.21 -13.63
CA ALA A 371 -5.72 -16.49 -13.50
C ALA A 371 -5.60 -15.03 -13.94
N HIS A 372 -4.56 -14.31 -13.48
CA HIS A 372 -4.27 -12.95 -13.93
C HIS A 372 -4.10 -12.89 -15.46
N ALA A 373 -3.27 -13.77 -16.03
CA ALA A 373 -3.03 -13.78 -17.47
C ALA A 373 -4.30 -14.10 -18.28
N GLN A 374 -5.14 -15.05 -17.81
CA GLN A 374 -6.43 -15.35 -18.43
C GLN A 374 -7.39 -14.17 -18.42
N VAL A 375 -7.40 -13.38 -17.33
CA VAL A 375 -8.22 -12.18 -17.19
C VAL A 375 -7.70 -11.05 -18.07
N TRP A 376 -6.38 -10.81 -18.10
CA TRP A 376 -5.79 -9.78 -18.95
C TRP A 376 -6.06 -10.07 -20.42
N ARG A 377 -5.85 -11.31 -20.88
CA ARG A 377 -6.12 -11.72 -22.27
C ARG A 377 -7.61 -11.63 -22.61
N LEU A 378 -8.50 -11.88 -21.64
CA LEU A 378 -9.94 -11.69 -21.80
C LEU A 378 -10.26 -10.20 -22.04
N TYR A 379 -9.72 -9.32 -21.21
CA TYR A 379 -9.90 -7.88 -21.34
C TYR A 379 -9.37 -7.38 -22.68
N ASP A 380 -8.13 -7.72 -23.00
CA ASP A 380 -7.43 -7.32 -24.21
C ASP A 380 -8.22 -7.68 -25.48
N ARG A 381 -8.72 -8.91 -25.56
CA ARG A 381 -9.45 -9.40 -26.74
C ARG A 381 -10.87 -8.87 -26.86
N GLN A 382 -11.61 -8.75 -25.74
CA GLN A 382 -13.07 -8.53 -25.79
C GLN A 382 -13.50 -7.13 -25.35
N TYR A 383 -12.75 -6.48 -24.47
CA TYR A 383 -13.21 -5.27 -23.79
C TYR A 383 -12.34 -4.05 -24.13
N ARG A 384 -11.02 -4.20 -24.27
CA ARG A 384 -10.09 -3.11 -24.59
C ARG A 384 -10.48 -2.32 -25.85
N PRO A 385 -10.91 -2.93 -26.98
CA PRO A 385 -11.27 -2.18 -28.18
C PRO A 385 -12.45 -1.22 -28.02
N VAL A 386 -13.32 -1.45 -27.03
CA VAL A 386 -14.54 -0.66 -26.78
C VAL A 386 -14.39 0.22 -25.55
N GLN A 387 -13.70 -0.27 -24.53
CA GLN A 387 -13.60 0.39 -23.23
C GLN A 387 -12.39 1.30 -23.10
N HIS A 388 -11.33 1.06 -23.90
CA HIS A 388 -10.08 1.84 -23.90
C HIS A 388 -9.44 2.00 -22.51
N GLY A 389 -9.57 0.98 -21.65
CA GLY A 389 -8.92 0.94 -20.34
C GLY A 389 -7.62 0.12 -20.34
N ALA A 390 -7.02 0.04 -19.16
CA ALA A 390 -5.79 -0.70 -18.88
C ALA A 390 -5.96 -1.64 -17.66
N VAL A 391 -5.24 -2.76 -17.70
CA VAL A 391 -5.28 -3.85 -16.73
C VAL A 391 -3.86 -4.22 -16.30
N SER A 392 -3.67 -4.33 -14.99
CA SER A 392 -2.44 -4.85 -14.37
C SER A 392 -2.76 -5.66 -13.11
N LEU A 393 -1.74 -5.97 -12.31
CA LEU A 393 -1.83 -6.48 -10.95
C LEU A 393 -0.94 -5.64 -10.02
N SER A 394 -1.31 -5.51 -8.75
CA SER A 394 -0.51 -4.76 -7.77
C SER A 394 0.41 -5.72 -7.02
N LEU A 395 1.72 -5.53 -7.12
CA LEU A 395 2.71 -6.35 -6.41
C LEU A 395 3.14 -5.69 -5.10
N HIS A 396 3.12 -6.44 -4.00
CA HIS A 396 3.78 -6.00 -2.77
C HIS A 396 5.28 -5.88 -3.05
N SER A 397 5.86 -4.72 -2.76
CA SER A 397 7.24 -4.40 -3.14
C SER A 397 7.89 -3.63 -2.00
N ASP A 398 8.20 -4.29 -0.89
CA ASP A 398 9.04 -3.67 0.13
C ASP A 398 10.48 -3.62 -0.40
N TRP A 399 11.24 -2.59 -0.03
CA TRP A 399 12.67 -2.58 -0.36
C TRP A 399 13.43 -3.45 0.64
N ALA A 400 14.61 -3.93 0.27
CA ALA A 400 15.49 -4.64 1.18
C ALA A 400 16.92 -4.09 1.17
N GLU A 401 17.48 -3.97 2.36
CA GLU A 401 18.85 -3.51 2.60
C GLU A 401 19.58 -4.52 3.48
N PRO A 402 20.90 -4.66 3.34
CA PRO A 402 21.67 -5.50 4.23
C PRO A 402 21.61 -4.91 5.66
N ALA A 403 21.27 -5.73 6.65
CA ALA A 403 21.30 -5.27 8.05
C ALA A 403 22.73 -4.97 8.53
N ASN A 404 23.73 -5.53 7.85
CA ASN A 404 25.13 -5.19 8.04
C ASN A 404 25.74 -4.90 6.67
N PRO A 405 25.95 -3.62 6.30
CA PRO A 405 26.44 -3.26 4.97
C PRO A 405 27.90 -3.67 4.73
N TYR A 406 28.61 -4.11 5.77
CA TYR A 406 30.01 -4.56 5.71
C TYR A 406 30.14 -6.08 5.47
N VAL A 407 29.02 -6.79 5.23
CA VAL A 407 28.99 -8.24 5.05
C VAL A 407 28.34 -8.59 3.72
N ASP A 408 29.10 -9.17 2.79
CA ASP A 408 28.63 -9.52 1.44
C ASP A 408 27.45 -10.49 1.44
N SER A 409 27.39 -11.41 2.41
CA SER A 409 26.27 -12.36 2.51
C SER A 409 24.94 -11.66 2.77
N HIS A 410 24.94 -10.48 3.41
CA HIS A 410 23.74 -9.69 3.66
C HIS A 410 23.31 -8.95 2.40
N TRP A 411 24.24 -8.45 1.58
CA TRP A 411 23.94 -7.89 0.25
C TRP A 411 23.31 -8.94 -0.66
N LYS A 412 23.88 -10.15 -0.70
CA LYS A 412 23.30 -11.28 -1.45
C LYS A 412 21.91 -11.66 -0.91
N ALA A 413 21.69 -11.55 0.41
CA ALA A 413 20.38 -11.78 1.03
C ALA A 413 19.35 -10.70 0.65
N ALA A 414 19.76 -9.43 0.53
CA ALA A 414 18.91 -8.34 0.07
C ALA A 414 18.43 -8.55 -1.37
N GLU A 415 19.34 -8.83 -2.30
CA GLU A 415 18.94 -9.13 -3.68
C GLU A 415 18.07 -10.39 -3.76
N ARG A 416 18.42 -11.46 -3.03
CA ARG A 416 17.59 -12.68 -2.98
C ARG A 416 16.20 -12.41 -2.43
N PHE A 417 16.05 -11.52 -1.45
CA PHE A 417 14.72 -11.11 -0.98
C PHE A 417 13.90 -10.49 -2.10
N LEU A 418 14.46 -9.56 -2.88
CA LEU A 418 13.78 -8.92 -4.01
C LEU A 418 13.40 -9.93 -5.10
N GLN A 419 14.25 -10.93 -5.35
CA GLN A 419 13.96 -12.02 -6.29
C GLN A 419 12.75 -12.86 -5.84
N PHE A 420 12.66 -13.20 -4.55
CA PHE A 420 11.57 -14.01 -4.00
C PHE A 420 10.30 -13.21 -3.71
N GLU A 421 10.37 -11.89 -3.53
CA GLU A 421 9.22 -11.04 -3.28
C GLU A 421 8.64 -10.48 -4.58
N ILE A 422 9.46 -9.84 -5.40
CA ILE A 422 9.03 -9.06 -6.56
C ILE A 422 9.21 -9.87 -7.84
N ALA A 423 10.44 -10.31 -8.13
CA ALA A 423 10.75 -11.00 -9.39
C ALA A 423 9.95 -12.29 -9.56
N TRP A 424 9.58 -12.95 -8.46
CA TRP A 424 8.78 -14.16 -8.47
C TRP A 424 7.51 -14.06 -9.34
N PHE A 425 6.80 -12.94 -9.26
CA PHE A 425 5.66 -12.65 -10.14
C PHE A 425 6.05 -11.77 -11.32
N ALA A 426 7.03 -10.88 -11.15
CA ALA A 426 7.37 -9.92 -12.18
C ALA A 426 8.14 -10.53 -13.37
N ASP A 427 9.11 -11.42 -13.17
CA ASP A 427 9.84 -12.05 -14.30
C ASP A 427 8.92 -12.82 -15.26
N PRO A 428 7.99 -13.68 -14.77
CA PRO A 428 7.03 -14.36 -15.65
C PRO A 428 6.17 -13.39 -16.46
N LEU A 429 5.70 -12.29 -15.84
CA LEU A 429 4.70 -11.42 -16.44
C LEU A 429 5.32 -10.32 -17.32
N PHE A 430 6.41 -9.70 -16.89
CA PHE A 430 7.02 -8.55 -17.57
C PHE A 430 8.16 -8.92 -18.52
N LYS A 431 8.84 -10.06 -18.32
CA LYS A 431 10.14 -10.31 -18.95
C LYS A 431 10.22 -11.60 -19.74
N THR A 432 10.19 -12.74 -19.06
CA THR A 432 10.63 -14.02 -19.63
C THR A 432 9.48 -14.96 -19.96
N GLY A 433 8.36 -14.88 -19.24
CA GLY A 433 7.34 -15.93 -19.26
C GLY A 433 7.70 -17.13 -18.39
N ASP A 434 8.70 -17.03 -17.52
CA ASP A 434 9.14 -18.08 -16.59
C ASP A 434 9.62 -17.46 -15.27
N TYR A 435 9.76 -18.28 -14.23
CA TYR A 435 10.23 -17.82 -12.92
C TYR A 435 11.69 -17.29 -12.97
N PRO A 436 12.08 -16.42 -12.01
CA PRO A 436 13.44 -15.89 -11.94
C PRO A 436 14.49 -16.99 -11.88
N LEU A 437 15.58 -16.81 -12.63
CA LEU A 437 16.69 -17.78 -12.64
C LEU A 437 17.30 -17.93 -11.24
N ALA A 438 17.58 -16.81 -10.56
CA ALA A 438 18.13 -16.80 -9.22
C ALA A 438 17.26 -17.57 -8.21
N MET A 439 15.93 -17.47 -8.32
CA MET A 439 15.01 -18.20 -7.45
C MET A 439 15.04 -19.70 -7.74
N LYS A 440 15.02 -20.09 -9.03
CA LYS A 440 15.08 -21.50 -9.46
C LYS A 440 16.37 -22.19 -9.01
N GLU A 441 17.50 -21.55 -9.24
CA GLU A 441 18.82 -22.07 -8.88
C GLU A 441 18.99 -22.21 -7.37
N TYR A 442 18.53 -21.22 -6.59
CA TYR A 442 18.64 -21.26 -5.13
C TYR A 442 17.82 -22.40 -4.53
N ILE A 443 16.55 -22.57 -4.96
CA ILE A 443 15.70 -23.67 -4.49
C ILE A 443 16.28 -25.03 -4.92
N ALA A 444 16.76 -25.14 -6.15
CA ALA A 444 17.36 -26.38 -6.65
C ALA A 444 18.62 -26.77 -5.86
N SER A 445 19.51 -25.80 -5.58
CA SER A 445 20.70 -26.03 -4.75
C SER A 445 20.33 -26.48 -3.34
N LYS A 446 19.33 -25.84 -2.71
CA LYS A 446 18.86 -26.22 -1.37
C LYS A 446 18.29 -27.63 -1.33
N ASN A 447 17.58 -28.04 -2.39
CA ASN A 447 17.05 -29.39 -2.55
C ASN A 447 18.18 -30.43 -2.74
N GLN A 448 19.18 -30.13 -3.58
CA GLN A 448 20.37 -30.97 -3.77
C GLN A 448 21.15 -31.21 -2.47
N LEU A 449 21.19 -30.22 -1.58
CA LEU A 449 21.83 -30.31 -0.27
C LEU A 449 20.95 -31.00 0.80
N GLY A 450 19.74 -31.43 0.46
CA GLY A 450 18.80 -32.05 1.41
C GLY A 450 18.24 -31.08 2.46
N LEU A 451 18.38 -29.77 2.25
CA LEU A 451 17.98 -28.72 3.20
C LEU A 451 16.51 -28.29 3.04
N SER A 452 15.89 -28.65 1.90
CA SER A 452 14.48 -28.36 1.58
C SER A 452 13.94 -29.42 0.61
N SER A 453 12.66 -29.75 0.74
CA SER A 453 11.93 -30.63 -0.19
C SER A 453 11.06 -29.86 -1.19
N SER A 454 11.28 -28.55 -1.28
CA SER A 454 10.51 -27.65 -2.14
C SER A 454 10.81 -27.84 -3.62
N VAL A 455 9.76 -27.74 -4.44
CA VAL A 455 9.83 -27.83 -5.90
C VAL A 455 9.00 -26.69 -6.48
N LEU A 456 9.66 -25.84 -7.27
CA LEU A 456 8.97 -24.80 -8.03
C LEU A 456 8.26 -25.43 -9.24
N PRO A 457 6.97 -25.13 -9.49
CA PRO A 457 6.28 -25.57 -10.70
C PRO A 457 7.03 -25.12 -11.96
N ARG A 458 6.88 -25.88 -13.05
CA ARG A 458 7.46 -25.52 -14.35
C ARG A 458 6.37 -24.97 -15.26
N PHE A 459 6.60 -23.80 -15.84
CA PHE A 459 5.74 -23.30 -16.91
C PHE A 459 5.88 -24.16 -18.15
N THR A 460 4.76 -24.68 -18.65
CA THR A 460 4.72 -25.27 -20.00
C THR A 460 4.92 -24.17 -21.05
N ARG A 461 5.30 -24.54 -22.29
CA ARG A 461 5.41 -23.56 -23.39
C ARG A 461 4.11 -22.77 -23.62
N LYS A 462 2.95 -23.41 -23.40
CA LYS A 462 1.64 -22.77 -23.53
C LYS A 462 1.40 -21.75 -22.42
N GLU A 463 1.69 -22.11 -21.18
CA GLU A 463 1.51 -21.21 -20.04
C GLU A 463 2.52 -20.05 -20.08
N SER A 464 3.77 -20.31 -20.44
CA SER A 464 4.79 -19.29 -20.61
C SER A 464 4.36 -18.21 -21.62
N ARG A 465 3.81 -18.61 -22.77
CA ARG A 465 3.23 -17.69 -23.75
C ARG A 465 1.97 -16.98 -23.24
N LEU A 466 1.17 -17.67 -22.41
CA LEU A 466 -0.04 -17.10 -21.84
C LEU A 466 0.31 -15.92 -20.91
N VAL A 467 1.26 -16.11 -19.99
CA VAL A 467 1.61 -15.16 -18.92
C VAL A 467 2.55 -14.04 -19.39
N LYS A 468 3.41 -14.29 -20.37
CA LYS A 468 4.36 -13.28 -20.85
C LYS A 468 3.63 -12.08 -21.46
N GLY A 469 3.94 -10.89 -20.94
CA GLY A 469 3.46 -9.61 -21.45
C GLY A 469 2.00 -9.31 -21.12
N THR A 470 1.43 -9.89 -20.06
CA THR A 470 0.02 -9.65 -19.69
C THR A 470 -0.17 -8.48 -18.72
N ILE A 471 0.51 -7.36 -18.97
CA ILE A 471 0.48 -6.19 -18.09
C ILE A 471 0.55 -4.90 -18.93
N ASP A 472 -0.26 -3.91 -18.59
CA ASP A 472 -0.27 -2.60 -19.27
C ASP A 472 0.58 -1.54 -18.56
N PHE A 473 0.75 -1.65 -17.24
CA PHE A 473 1.53 -0.73 -16.39
C PHE A 473 2.03 -1.46 -15.13
N TYR A 474 3.12 -1.00 -14.52
CA TYR A 474 3.62 -1.58 -13.27
C TYR A 474 2.89 -0.99 -12.07
N ALA A 475 2.10 -1.78 -11.36
CA ALA A 475 1.48 -1.36 -10.10
C ALA A 475 2.21 -1.95 -8.90
N LEU A 476 2.63 -1.10 -7.96
CA LEU A 476 3.37 -1.50 -6.77
C LEU A 476 2.74 -0.97 -5.49
N ASN A 477 2.76 -1.81 -4.46
CA ASN A 477 2.43 -1.44 -3.09
C ASN A 477 3.73 -1.44 -2.28
N HIS A 478 4.14 -0.28 -1.79
CA HIS A 478 5.38 -0.12 -1.06
C HIS A 478 5.07 0.51 0.29
N PHE A 479 5.61 -0.03 1.39
CA PHE A 479 5.34 0.50 2.72
C PHE A 479 6.62 0.78 3.49
N THR A 480 7.64 -0.06 3.37
CA THR A 480 8.86 0.05 4.19
C THR A 480 10.09 -0.55 3.52
N THR A 481 11.25 -0.38 4.15
CA THR A 481 12.48 -1.09 3.84
C THR A 481 12.77 -2.12 4.93
N ARG A 482 13.09 -3.34 4.52
CA ARG A 482 13.45 -4.46 5.41
C ARG A 482 14.97 -4.56 5.51
N PHE A 483 15.50 -4.63 6.72
CA PHE A 483 16.91 -4.95 6.93
C PHE A 483 17.08 -6.46 7.05
N VAL A 484 17.90 -7.05 6.17
CA VAL A 484 18.00 -8.50 6.02
C VAL A 484 19.40 -9.03 6.33
N ILE A 485 19.45 -10.22 6.91
CA ILE A 485 20.66 -11.03 7.05
C ILE A 485 20.48 -12.37 6.35
N HIS A 486 21.58 -12.96 5.91
CA HIS A 486 21.56 -14.36 5.51
C HIS A 486 21.46 -15.24 6.75
N LYS A 487 20.50 -16.16 6.73
CA LYS A 487 20.40 -17.22 7.73
C LYS A 487 19.86 -18.47 7.08
N GLN A 488 20.65 -19.54 7.08
CA GLN A 488 20.21 -20.84 6.61
C GLN A 488 19.09 -21.37 7.53
N LEU A 489 17.96 -21.71 6.94
CA LEU A 489 16.79 -22.24 7.64
C LEU A 489 16.47 -23.64 7.13
N ASN A 490 16.62 -24.66 7.98
CA ASN A 490 16.35 -26.05 7.63
C ASN A 490 14.84 -26.35 7.76
N SER A 491 14.05 -25.91 6.79
CA SER A 491 12.59 -26.12 6.75
C SER A 491 12.06 -25.98 5.31
N SER A 492 11.07 -26.80 4.94
CA SER A 492 10.35 -26.74 3.65
C SER A 492 9.14 -25.79 3.68
N ARG A 493 9.28 -24.64 4.34
CA ARG A 493 8.31 -23.53 4.31
C ARG A 493 8.85 -22.45 3.37
N SER A 494 7.97 -21.75 2.62
CA SER A 494 8.41 -20.78 1.60
C SER A 494 9.33 -19.69 2.17
N VAL A 495 9.02 -19.22 3.37
CA VAL A 495 9.84 -18.24 4.12
C VAL A 495 11.24 -18.79 4.45
N ALA A 496 11.38 -20.10 4.62
CA ALA A 496 12.66 -20.74 4.86
C ALA A 496 13.46 -20.95 3.57
N ASP A 497 12.81 -21.15 2.41
CA ASP A 497 13.52 -21.36 1.13
C ASP A 497 14.31 -20.14 0.66
N ARG A 498 13.99 -18.94 1.14
CA ARG A 498 14.77 -17.73 0.86
C ARG A 498 15.97 -17.50 1.79
N ASP A 499 16.13 -18.24 2.90
CA ASP A 499 17.23 -18.08 3.87
C ASP A 499 17.54 -16.61 4.24
N VAL A 500 16.49 -15.89 4.62
CA VAL A 500 16.54 -14.47 5.01
C VAL A 500 15.90 -14.31 6.39
N GLN A 501 16.59 -13.61 7.30
CA GLN A 501 16.03 -13.14 8.56
C GLN A 501 15.99 -11.60 8.57
N PHE A 502 14.91 -11.04 9.15
CA PHE A 502 14.74 -9.60 9.29
C PHE A 502 15.28 -9.08 10.63
N LEU A 503 15.89 -7.91 10.59
CA LEU A 503 16.27 -7.11 11.75
C LEU A 503 15.50 -5.79 11.74
N GLN A 504 15.36 -5.20 12.93
CA GLN A 504 14.82 -3.84 13.09
C GLN A 504 16.00 -2.91 13.36
N ASP A 505 16.09 -1.85 12.56
CA ASP A 505 17.04 -0.76 12.80
C ASP A 505 16.37 0.25 13.74
N ILE A 506 16.83 0.26 15.00
CA ILE A 506 16.30 1.12 16.06
C ILE A 506 16.69 2.60 15.89
N THR A 507 17.62 2.91 14.98
CA THR A 507 18.05 4.29 14.70
C THR A 507 17.08 5.02 13.76
N ARG A 508 16.15 4.28 13.13
CA ARG A 508 15.16 4.82 12.20
C ARG A 508 13.84 5.05 12.91
N LEU A 509 13.13 6.11 12.51
CA LEU A 509 11.76 6.34 12.94
C LEU A 509 10.89 5.14 12.53
N SER A 510 10.07 4.62 13.45
CA SER A 510 9.17 3.50 13.18
C SER A 510 7.75 3.78 13.65
N SER A 511 6.77 3.18 12.99
CA SER A 511 5.37 3.23 13.41
C SER A 511 5.09 2.36 14.64
N PRO A 512 3.90 2.47 15.27
CA PRO A 512 3.45 1.57 16.34
C PRO A 512 3.50 0.08 15.95
N SER A 513 3.20 -0.24 14.69
CA SER A 513 3.32 -1.59 14.13
C SER A 513 4.76 -1.97 13.72
N ARG A 514 5.75 -1.16 14.10
CA ARG A 514 7.18 -1.33 13.81
C ARG A 514 7.53 -1.32 12.32
N LEU A 515 6.77 -0.58 11.50
CA LEU A 515 7.17 -0.30 10.13
C LEU A 515 8.22 0.81 10.13
N ALA A 516 9.38 0.57 9.53
CA ALA A 516 10.46 1.55 9.47
C ALA A 516 10.17 2.61 8.41
N VAL A 517 10.27 3.88 8.77
CA VAL A 517 10.12 5.03 7.88
C VAL A 517 11.46 5.25 7.18
N THR A 518 11.57 4.77 5.93
CA THR A 518 12.82 4.73 5.14
C THR A 518 12.56 5.23 3.71
N PRO A 519 12.34 6.55 3.53
CA PRO A 519 11.80 7.10 2.29
C PRO A 519 12.63 6.78 1.04
N TRP A 520 13.95 6.85 1.15
CA TRP A 520 14.88 6.58 0.05
C TRP A 520 14.79 5.13 -0.47
N GLY A 521 14.25 4.20 0.32
CA GLY A 521 13.98 2.83 -0.10
C GLY A 521 12.98 2.78 -1.26
N ALA A 522 12.00 3.68 -1.28
CA ALA A 522 11.03 3.80 -2.39
C ALA A 522 11.74 4.18 -3.69
N ARG A 523 12.67 5.15 -3.65
CA ARG A 523 13.47 5.56 -4.81
C ARG A 523 14.39 4.45 -5.30
N LYS A 524 15.08 3.74 -4.40
CA LYS A 524 15.91 2.58 -4.75
C LYS A 524 15.10 1.47 -5.40
N LEU A 525 13.90 1.18 -4.87
CA LEU A 525 12.97 0.23 -5.45
C LEU A 525 12.56 0.62 -6.88
N LEU A 526 12.14 1.88 -7.09
CA LEU A 526 11.76 2.39 -8.41
C LEU A 526 12.93 2.26 -9.41
N GLY A 527 14.15 2.59 -8.97
CA GLY A 527 15.37 2.39 -9.76
C GLY A 527 15.68 0.92 -10.06
N TRP A 528 15.43 0.01 -9.11
CA TRP A 528 15.58 -1.44 -9.30
C TRP A 528 14.55 -2.00 -10.29
N ILE A 529 13.28 -1.59 -10.19
CA ILE A 529 12.22 -2.00 -11.12
C ILE A 529 12.59 -1.58 -12.54
N ARG A 530 12.96 -0.32 -12.74
CA ARG A 530 13.33 0.19 -14.06
C ARG A 530 14.54 -0.53 -14.65
N ARG A 531 15.57 -0.82 -13.84
CA ARG A 531 16.75 -1.58 -14.31
C ARG A 531 16.40 -2.99 -14.76
N ASN A 532 15.43 -3.64 -14.10
CA ASN A 532 15.12 -5.04 -14.36
C ASN A 532 14.06 -5.26 -15.46
N TYR A 533 13.10 -4.33 -15.58
CA TYR A 533 11.91 -4.46 -16.45
C TYR A 533 11.77 -3.33 -17.48
N GLY A 534 12.69 -2.38 -17.52
CA GLY A 534 12.69 -1.29 -18.49
C GLY A 534 11.82 -0.10 -18.08
N ASP A 535 11.60 0.80 -19.02
CA ASP A 535 10.99 2.11 -18.80
C ASP A 535 9.47 2.10 -19.02
N MET A 536 8.78 1.38 -18.13
CA MET A 536 7.32 1.25 -18.12
C MET A 536 6.66 2.33 -17.25
N ASP A 537 5.38 2.60 -17.51
CA ASP A 537 4.57 3.44 -16.63
C ASP A 537 4.38 2.74 -15.27
N ILE A 538 4.68 3.46 -14.19
CA ILE A 538 4.62 2.96 -12.81
C ILE A 538 3.55 3.70 -12.02
N TYR A 539 2.70 2.95 -11.34
CA TYR A 539 1.73 3.44 -10.37
C TYR A 539 2.07 2.90 -8.97
N ILE A 540 2.22 3.80 -8.00
CA ILE A 540 2.31 3.42 -6.59
C ILE A 540 0.87 3.27 -6.08
N THR A 541 0.33 2.06 -6.11
CA THR A 541 -1.08 1.76 -5.81
C THR A 541 -1.39 1.64 -4.31
N ALA A 542 -0.37 1.55 -3.46
CA ALA A 542 -0.53 1.75 -2.02
C ALA A 542 0.80 2.19 -1.39
N ASN A 543 0.77 3.30 -0.66
CA ASN A 543 1.86 3.75 0.20
C ASN A 543 1.28 4.47 1.42
N GLY A 544 1.69 4.08 2.63
CA GLY A 544 1.11 4.61 3.86
C GLY A 544 1.70 4.03 5.13
N ILE A 545 1.31 4.62 6.27
CA ILE A 545 1.84 4.27 7.59
C ILE A 545 0.72 4.32 8.65
N ASP A 546 0.82 3.46 9.65
CA ASP A 546 -0.05 3.49 10.81
C ASP A 546 0.41 4.54 11.83
N ASP A 547 -0.56 5.23 12.45
CA ASP A 547 -0.31 6.27 13.46
C ASP A 547 -1.36 6.18 14.57
N LEU A 548 -0.94 6.23 15.84
CA LEU A 548 -1.87 6.18 16.98
C LEU A 548 -2.72 7.45 17.08
N ALA A 549 -2.30 8.58 16.49
CA ALA A 549 -3.01 9.84 16.57
C ALA A 549 -4.40 9.77 15.92
N LEU A 550 -5.40 10.35 16.61
CA LEU A 550 -6.78 10.46 16.15
C LEU A 550 -7.03 11.71 15.31
N GLU A 551 -6.19 12.73 15.44
CA GLU A 551 -6.37 14.02 14.75
C GLU A 551 -5.03 14.55 14.20
N ASN A 552 -4.05 14.86 15.06
CA ASN A 552 -2.73 15.35 14.63
C ASN A 552 -1.74 14.20 14.40
N ASP A 553 -1.86 13.56 13.24
CA ASP A 553 -1.04 12.44 12.77
C ASP A 553 0.31 12.86 12.16
N LEU A 554 1.25 13.22 13.05
CA LEU A 554 2.58 13.73 12.70
C LEU A 554 3.44 12.70 11.95
N ILE A 555 3.41 11.42 12.34
CA ILE A 555 4.21 10.38 11.68
C ILE A 555 3.73 10.22 10.24
N ARG A 556 2.41 10.25 10.02
CA ARG A 556 1.84 10.14 8.68
C ARG A 556 2.17 11.33 7.79
N LYS A 557 2.10 12.56 8.30
CA LYS A 557 2.50 13.75 7.53
C LYS A 557 3.97 13.66 7.11
N TYR A 558 4.86 13.36 8.05
CA TYR A 558 6.28 13.18 7.77
C TYR A 558 6.54 12.05 6.76
N TYR A 559 5.84 10.92 6.91
CA TYR A 559 5.92 9.80 5.98
C TYR A 559 5.50 10.21 4.57
N LEU A 560 4.32 10.81 4.40
CA LEU A 560 3.82 11.26 3.10
C LEU A 560 4.76 12.28 2.46
N GLU A 561 5.21 13.27 3.23
CA GLU A 561 6.15 14.28 2.75
C GLU A 561 7.41 13.64 2.18
N LYS A 562 8.08 12.80 2.97
CA LYS A 562 9.38 12.25 2.57
C LYS A 562 9.27 11.17 1.50
N TYR A 563 8.25 10.32 1.52
CA TYR A 563 8.07 9.30 0.46
C TYR A 563 7.69 9.92 -0.88
N ILE A 564 6.85 10.96 -0.89
CA ILE A 564 6.50 11.68 -2.12
C ILE A 564 7.69 12.49 -2.64
N GLN A 565 8.53 13.07 -1.76
CA GLN A 565 9.81 13.69 -2.14
C GLN A 565 10.72 12.70 -2.88
N GLU A 566 10.87 11.47 -2.37
CA GLU A 566 11.70 10.45 -3.01
C GLU A 566 11.10 9.92 -4.32
N ALA A 567 9.77 9.83 -4.43
CA ALA A 567 9.10 9.57 -5.69
C ALA A 567 9.32 10.71 -6.71
N LEU A 568 9.26 11.97 -6.27
CA LEU A 568 9.54 13.13 -7.12
C LEU A 568 10.98 13.13 -7.62
N LYS A 569 11.95 12.81 -6.76
CA LYS A 569 13.36 12.65 -7.15
C LYS A 569 13.54 11.51 -8.16
N ALA A 570 12.87 10.38 -7.97
CA ALA A 570 12.87 9.29 -8.94
C ALA A 570 12.31 9.74 -10.30
N HIS A 571 11.29 10.59 -10.31
CA HIS A 571 10.73 11.16 -11.54
C HIS A 571 11.69 12.18 -12.20
N LEU A 572 12.11 13.21 -11.46
CA LEU A 572 12.84 14.35 -12.01
C LEU A 572 14.33 14.06 -12.26
N ILE A 573 14.98 13.37 -11.33
CA ILE A 573 16.42 13.06 -11.39
C ILE A 573 16.62 11.75 -12.12
N ASP A 574 16.00 10.68 -11.60
CA ASP A 574 16.30 9.36 -12.13
C ASP A 574 15.61 9.13 -13.46
N LYS A 575 14.56 9.89 -13.83
CA LYS A 575 13.73 9.73 -15.05
C LYS A 575 12.89 8.46 -15.04
N VAL A 576 12.33 8.09 -13.88
CA VAL A 576 11.33 7.01 -13.77
C VAL A 576 9.96 7.54 -14.20
N LYS A 577 9.25 6.80 -15.05
CA LYS A 577 7.89 7.12 -15.51
C LYS A 577 6.82 6.83 -14.46
N ILE A 578 6.83 7.59 -13.38
CA ILE A 578 5.80 7.50 -12.33
C ILE A 578 4.56 8.27 -12.80
N LYS A 579 3.44 7.57 -12.91
CA LYS A 579 2.16 8.09 -13.41
C LYS A 579 1.15 8.36 -12.33
N GLY A 580 1.32 7.78 -11.13
CA GLY A 580 0.39 8.02 -10.03
C GLY A 580 0.90 7.56 -8.68
N TYR A 581 0.33 8.16 -7.64
CA TYR A 581 0.59 7.87 -6.25
C TYR A 581 -0.74 7.74 -5.49
N TYR A 582 -0.94 6.60 -4.84
CA TYR A 582 -2.15 6.28 -4.11
C TYR A 582 -1.83 6.08 -2.62
N ALA A 583 -2.32 7.00 -1.80
CA ALA A 583 -2.09 6.97 -0.37
C ALA A 583 -2.98 5.92 0.32
N PHE A 584 -2.39 5.09 1.18
CA PHE A 584 -3.08 4.04 1.92
C PHE A 584 -3.32 4.47 3.38
N LYS A 585 -4.56 4.65 3.86
CA LYS A 585 -5.86 4.38 3.19
C LYS A 585 -6.92 5.42 3.55
N LEU A 586 -8.07 5.42 2.85
CA LEU A 586 -9.13 6.40 3.05
C LEU A 586 -9.69 6.37 4.49
N THR A 587 -10.27 5.25 4.92
CA THR A 587 -10.85 5.10 6.27
C THR A 587 -10.19 4.01 7.09
N GLU A 588 -10.09 4.23 8.41
CA GLU A 588 -9.67 3.19 9.36
C GLU A 588 -10.83 2.34 9.87
N GLU A 589 -10.51 1.15 10.35
CA GLU A 589 -11.45 0.23 11.00
C GLU A 589 -11.17 0.20 12.52
N LYS A 590 -12.23 0.11 13.33
CA LYS A 590 -12.17 0.32 14.79
C LYS A 590 -11.14 -0.55 15.54
N SER A 591 -10.86 -1.76 15.06
CA SER A 591 -9.98 -2.74 15.70
C SER A 591 -8.74 -3.11 14.86
N LYS A 592 -8.39 -2.26 13.89
CA LYS A 592 -7.21 -2.44 13.04
C LYS A 592 -6.18 -1.33 13.27
N PRO A 593 -4.90 -1.54 12.91
CA PRO A 593 -3.92 -0.46 12.89
C PRO A 593 -4.42 0.73 12.06
N ARG A 594 -4.14 1.93 12.55
CA ARG A 594 -4.76 3.18 12.10
C ARG A 594 -4.05 3.78 10.88
N PHE A 595 -4.30 3.19 9.71
CA PHE A 595 -3.80 3.69 8.41
C PHE A 595 -4.70 4.77 7.77
N GLY A 596 -5.91 4.99 8.30
CA GLY A 596 -6.94 5.83 7.67
C GLY A 596 -6.69 7.34 7.79
N PHE A 597 -6.80 8.09 6.69
CA PHE A 597 -6.89 9.57 6.68
C PHE A 597 -8.10 10.09 7.45
N PHE A 598 -9.16 9.29 7.47
CA PHE A 598 -10.34 9.52 8.29
C PHE A 598 -10.44 8.47 9.37
N THR A 599 -10.91 8.90 10.54
CA THR A 599 -11.25 8.00 11.64
C THR A 599 -12.46 7.12 11.28
N TYR A 600 -12.74 6.09 12.10
CA TYR A 600 -13.89 5.21 11.87
C TYR A 600 -15.25 5.94 11.93
N ASP A 601 -15.32 7.09 12.61
CA ASP A 601 -16.48 8.00 12.66
C ASP A 601 -16.42 9.10 11.59
N PHE A 602 -15.56 8.94 10.57
CA PHE A 602 -15.41 9.79 9.40
C PHE A 602 -14.89 11.21 9.68
N LYS A 603 -14.17 11.42 10.79
CA LYS A 603 -13.50 12.70 11.07
C LYS A 603 -12.16 12.75 10.34
N ALA A 604 -11.88 13.90 9.73
CA ALA A 604 -10.64 14.13 9.02
C ALA A 604 -9.47 14.31 10.00
N LYS A 605 -8.33 13.69 9.70
CA LYS A 605 -7.06 13.93 10.39
C LYS A 605 -6.27 15.06 9.71
N SER A 606 -5.24 15.57 10.39
CA SER A 606 -4.40 16.67 9.89
C SER A 606 -3.69 16.35 8.57
N SER A 607 -3.41 15.07 8.31
CA SER A 607 -2.84 14.59 7.04
C SER A 607 -3.76 14.79 5.83
N VAL A 608 -5.09 14.92 6.01
CA VAL A 608 -6.03 15.22 4.91
C VAL A 608 -5.71 16.59 4.32
N GLU A 609 -5.53 17.60 5.17
CA GLU A 609 -5.19 18.95 4.73
C GLU A 609 -3.81 18.97 4.06
N PHE A 610 -2.81 18.34 4.69
CA PHE A 610 -1.46 18.23 4.14
C PHE A 610 -1.45 17.59 2.74
N TYR A 611 -2.11 16.43 2.58
CA TYR A 611 -2.15 15.74 1.28
C TYR A 611 -2.94 16.54 0.25
N SER A 612 -4.05 17.19 0.63
CA SER A 612 -4.80 18.07 -0.28
C SER A 612 -3.99 19.27 -0.77
N LYS A 613 -3.15 19.86 0.09
CA LYS A 613 -2.23 20.96 -0.27
C LYS A 613 -1.18 20.46 -1.27
N LEU A 614 -0.63 19.28 -1.04
CA LEU A 614 0.36 18.66 -1.93
C LEU A 614 -0.24 18.39 -3.31
N ILE A 615 -1.47 17.86 -3.38
CA ILE A 615 -2.19 17.61 -4.64
C ILE A 615 -2.44 18.92 -5.39
N ARG A 616 -2.95 19.95 -4.71
CA ARG A 616 -3.17 21.28 -5.33
C ARG A 616 -1.89 21.92 -5.87
N SER A 617 -0.77 21.64 -5.22
CA SER A 617 0.55 22.16 -5.59
C SER A 617 1.25 21.28 -6.62
N SER A 618 0.65 20.14 -6.99
CA SER A 618 1.21 19.10 -7.85
C SER A 618 2.63 18.66 -7.42
N GLY A 619 2.91 18.63 -6.12
CA GLY A 619 4.25 18.34 -5.58
C GLY A 619 4.75 19.41 -4.62
N PHE A 620 6.01 19.81 -4.75
CA PHE A 620 6.73 20.72 -3.86
C PHE A 620 7.27 21.92 -4.65
N PRO A 621 6.41 22.87 -5.08
CA PRO A 621 6.84 24.04 -5.85
C PRO A 621 7.63 25.03 -4.98
N SER A 622 8.50 25.82 -5.64
CA SER A 622 9.15 26.97 -5.01
C SER A 622 8.14 28.12 -4.82
N GLU A 623 8.34 28.95 -3.79
CA GLU A 623 7.45 30.09 -3.46
C GLU A 623 7.25 31.09 -4.62
N THR A 624 8.16 31.12 -5.59
CA THR A 624 8.12 32.02 -6.76
C THR A 624 7.52 31.37 -8.02
N SER A 625 7.18 30.08 -7.97
CA SER A 625 6.69 29.36 -9.15
C SER A 625 5.18 29.51 -9.32
N SER A 626 4.76 29.93 -10.51
CA SER A 626 3.35 29.97 -10.89
C SER A 626 2.78 28.54 -10.93
N PRO A 627 1.46 28.33 -10.68
CA PRO A 627 0.88 27.01 -10.84
C PRO A 627 1.04 26.56 -12.29
N ALA A 628 1.89 25.57 -12.55
CA ALA A 628 2.16 25.08 -13.91
C ALA A 628 0.92 24.42 -14.54
N CYS A 629 0.04 23.85 -13.71
CA CYS A 629 -1.20 23.26 -14.14
C CYS A 629 -2.35 24.26 -13.93
N SER A 630 -2.46 25.23 -14.83
CA SER A 630 -3.78 25.78 -15.18
C SER A 630 -4.68 24.63 -15.65
N GLN A 631 -5.99 24.79 -15.51
CA GLN A 631 -7.05 23.82 -15.86
C GLN A 631 -6.72 22.95 -17.08
N PRO A 632 -7.20 21.68 -17.11
CA PRO A 632 -6.82 20.70 -18.12
C PRO A 632 -6.81 21.34 -19.50
N PRO A 633 -5.86 20.99 -20.38
CA PRO A 633 -5.92 21.45 -21.76
C PRO A 633 -7.33 21.13 -22.24
N GLU A 634 -8.10 22.15 -22.60
CA GLU A 634 -9.26 21.95 -23.44
C GLU A 634 -8.74 21.10 -24.59
N ASP A 635 -9.15 19.83 -24.62
CA ASP A 635 -9.06 18.97 -25.80
C ASP A 635 -9.37 19.90 -26.96
N THR A 636 -8.37 20.19 -27.81
CA THR A 636 -8.45 21.12 -28.94
C THR A 636 -9.89 21.21 -29.38
N GLU A 637 -10.61 22.23 -28.89
CA GLU A 637 -12.05 22.23 -29.01
C GLU A 637 -12.28 22.32 -30.50
N CYS A 638 -12.74 21.20 -31.08
CA CYS A 638 -13.33 21.26 -32.38
C CYS A 638 -14.55 22.16 -32.19
N THR A 639 -14.38 23.43 -32.53
CA THR A 639 -15.38 24.50 -32.38
C THR A 639 -16.67 24.10 -33.10
N ILE A 640 -16.52 23.25 -34.13
CA ILE A 640 -17.58 22.60 -34.88
C ILE A 640 -18.30 21.55 -34.02
N CYS A 641 -17.60 20.69 -33.26
CA CYS A 641 -18.23 19.69 -32.37
C CYS A 641 -19.03 20.33 -31.23
N SER A 642 -18.53 21.39 -30.59
CA SER A 642 -19.28 22.16 -29.57
C SER A 642 -20.59 22.72 -30.14
N TYR A 643 -20.53 23.31 -31.35
CA TYR A 643 -21.69 23.81 -32.09
C TYR A 643 -22.71 22.69 -32.42
N PHE A 644 -22.24 21.53 -32.90
CA PHE A 644 -23.11 20.37 -33.17
C PHE A 644 -23.74 19.80 -31.89
N THR A 645 -23.05 19.86 -30.76
CA THR A 645 -23.52 19.29 -29.49
C THR A 645 -24.56 20.19 -28.82
N GLN A 646 -24.38 21.53 -28.86
CA GLN A 646 -25.40 22.49 -28.39
C GLN A 646 -26.65 22.53 -29.29
N LYS A 647 -26.49 22.33 -30.61
CA LYS A 647 -27.59 22.40 -31.58
C LYS A 647 -28.17 21.04 -31.97
N LYS A 648 -27.80 19.95 -31.29
CA LYS A 648 -28.35 18.59 -31.47
C LYS A 648 -29.88 18.55 -31.62
N PRO A 649 -30.67 19.25 -30.77
CA PRO A 649 -32.12 19.28 -30.93
C PRO A 649 -32.55 19.93 -32.26
N LEU A 650 -31.94 21.05 -32.63
CA LEU A 650 -32.26 21.80 -33.86
C LEU A 650 -31.88 21.02 -35.13
N ILE A 651 -30.77 20.28 -35.10
CA ILE A 651 -30.35 19.41 -36.21
C ILE A 651 -31.29 18.21 -36.33
N PHE A 652 -31.68 17.60 -35.21
CA PHE A 652 -32.68 16.53 -35.20
C PHE A 652 -34.03 17.03 -35.76
N PHE A 653 -34.51 18.19 -35.32
CA PHE A 653 -35.73 18.81 -35.86
C PHE A 653 -35.60 19.17 -37.34
N GLY A 654 -34.43 19.66 -37.78
CA GLY A 654 -34.14 19.94 -39.19
C GLY A 654 -34.14 18.69 -40.05
N CYS A 655 -33.51 17.61 -39.61
CA CYS A 655 -33.52 16.32 -40.30
C CYS A 655 -34.93 15.72 -40.36
N CYS A 656 -35.71 15.81 -39.27
CA CYS A 656 -37.12 15.39 -39.26
C CYS A 656 -37.95 16.22 -40.23
N PHE A 657 -37.73 17.54 -40.33
CA PHE A 657 -38.45 18.41 -41.26
C PHE A 657 -38.10 18.12 -42.72
N ILE A 658 -36.83 17.85 -43.02
CA ILE A 658 -36.41 17.46 -44.38
C ILE A 658 -36.97 16.08 -44.74
N ALA A 659 -36.98 15.14 -43.80
CA ALA A 659 -37.55 13.81 -44.01
C ALA A 659 -39.07 13.88 -44.26
N THR A 660 -39.81 14.71 -43.52
CA THR A 660 -41.24 14.91 -43.75
C THR A 660 -41.51 15.66 -45.06
N LEU A 661 -40.68 16.64 -45.43
CA LEU A 661 -40.79 17.34 -46.71
C LEU A 661 -40.52 16.39 -47.89
N ALA A 662 -39.51 15.52 -47.78
CA ALA A 662 -39.21 14.49 -48.78
C ALA A 662 -40.34 13.45 -48.89
N LEU A 663 -40.98 13.09 -47.76
CA LEU A 663 -42.14 12.21 -47.76
C LEU A 663 -43.35 12.88 -48.43
N LEU A 664 -43.60 14.16 -48.16
CA LEU A 664 -44.67 14.94 -48.80
C LEU A 664 -44.41 15.15 -50.31
N LEU A 665 -43.16 15.39 -50.70
CA LEU A 665 -42.74 15.49 -52.11
C LEU A 665 -42.89 14.15 -52.83
N SER A 666 -42.51 13.04 -52.21
CA SER A 666 -42.70 11.71 -52.82
C SER A 666 -44.19 11.35 -52.92
N ILE A 667 -45.02 11.70 -51.93
CA ILE A 667 -46.48 11.52 -51.99
C ILE A 667 -47.11 12.40 -53.08
N THR A 668 -46.70 13.66 -53.21
CA THR A 668 -47.22 14.56 -54.26
C THR A 668 -46.76 14.14 -55.65
N ILE A 669 -45.51 13.70 -55.83
CA ILE A 669 -45.01 13.09 -57.08
C ILE A 669 -45.79 11.80 -57.40
N PHE A 670 -46.06 10.96 -56.40
CA PHE A 670 -46.86 9.76 -56.55
C PHE A 670 -48.30 10.09 -56.97
N HIS A 671 -48.94 11.08 -56.32
CA HIS A 671 -50.26 11.55 -56.70
C HIS A 671 -50.29 12.18 -58.10
N HIS A 672 -49.26 12.93 -58.48
CA HIS A 672 -49.14 13.53 -59.79
C HIS A 672 -48.90 12.48 -60.89
N ARG A 673 -48.10 11.43 -60.60
CA ARG A 673 -47.93 10.26 -61.47
C ARG A 673 -49.23 9.44 -61.57
N LYS A 674 -49.97 9.27 -60.48
CA LYS A 674 -51.28 8.58 -60.47
C LYS A 674 -52.34 9.37 -61.27
N ARG A 675 -52.39 10.70 -61.14
CA ARG A 675 -53.24 11.58 -61.98
C ARG A 675 -52.83 11.57 -63.45
N ARG A 676 -51.53 11.52 -63.79
CA ARG A 676 -51.04 11.35 -65.17
C ARG A 676 -51.39 9.97 -65.75
N LYS A 677 -51.33 8.89 -64.95
CA LYS A 677 -51.81 7.55 -65.35
C LYS A 677 -53.33 7.53 -65.57
N PHE A 678 -54.11 8.19 -64.72
CA PHE A 678 -55.56 8.34 -64.90
C PHE A 678 -55.92 9.19 -66.14
N ARG A 679 -55.17 10.26 -66.44
CA ARG A 679 -55.34 11.04 -67.69
C ARG A 679 -54.91 10.25 -68.95
N LYS A 680 -53.87 9.41 -68.88
CA LYS A 680 -53.50 8.50 -69.98
C LYS A 680 -54.52 7.37 -70.19
N ALA A 681 -55.14 6.85 -69.12
CA ALA A 681 -56.23 5.86 -69.23
C ALA A 681 -57.52 6.46 -69.82
N LYS A 682 -57.83 7.74 -69.55
CA LYS A 682 -58.96 8.45 -70.17
C LYS A 682 -58.74 8.79 -71.65
N ASN A 683 -57.49 8.97 -72.10
CA ASN A 683 -57.16 9.25 -73.51
C ASN A 683 -57.02 7.99 -74.38
N LEU A 684 -57.16 6.78 -73.82
CA LEU A 684 -57.17 5.51 -74.55
C LEU A 684 -58.59 4.99 -74.85
N GLN A 685 -59.64 5.75 -74.51
CA GLN A 685 -61.04 5.41 -74.80
C GLN A 685 -61.63 6.08 -76.04
N ASN A 686 -60.86 6.86 -76.80
CA ASN A 686 -61.32 7.43 -78.08
C ASN A 686 -60.34 7.06 -79.21
N ILE A 687 -60.49 5.84 -79.73
CA ILE A 687 -59.99 5.45 -81.06
C ILE A 687 -61.19 4.90 -81.85
N PRO A 688 -61.49 5.38 -83.07
CA PRO A 688 -62.71 5.05 -83.78
C PRO A 688 -62.65 3.68 -84.47
N LEU A 689 -63.80 3.00 -84.47
CA LEU A 689 -64.11 1.81 -85.28
C LEU A 689 -63.91 2.09 -86.78
N LYS A 690 -63.07 1.28 -87.44
CA LYS A 690 -63.06 1.13 -88.91
C LYS A 690 -63.41 -0.31 -89.29
N LYS A 691 -64.35 -0.41 -90.24
CA LYS A 691 -64.99 -1.59 -90.83
C LYS A 691 -64.06 -2.44 -91.70
N GLY A 692 -64.41 -3.73 -91.84
CA GLY A 692 -64.15 -4.62 -92.99
C GLY A 692 -62.81 -5.36 -92.89
N HIS A 693 -62.65 -6.65 -93.21
CA HIS A 693 -63.42 -7.58 -94.02
C HIS A 693 -63.15 -9.02 -93.57
N SER A 694 -64.14 -9.88 -93.77
CA SER A 694 -64.03 -11.33 -93.78
C SER A 694 -63.45 -11.83 -95.11
N ARG A 695 -62.60 -12.87 -95.06
CA ARG A 695 -62.47 -14.04 -95.97
C ARG A 695 -61.05 -14.61 -95.81
N VAL A 696 -60.83 -15.83 -95.34
CA VAL A 696 -61.07 -17.19 -95.90
C VAL A 696 -59.69 -17.87 -95.98
N LEU A 697 -59.61 -19.02 -95.33
CA LEU A 697 -58.80 -20.24 -95.56
C LEU A 697 -57.55 -20.16 -96.44
N SER A 698 -56.43 -20.58 -95.85
CA SER A 698 -55.74 -21.84 -96.20
C SER A 698 -54.93 -22.33 -95.02
#